data_AF-A0A853I2Z4-F1
#
_entry.id   AF-A0A853I2Z4-F1
#
_cell.length_a   1.000
_cell.length_b   1.000
_cell.length_c   1.000
_cell.angle_alpha   90.00
_cell.angle_beta   90.00
_cell.angle_gamma   90.00
#
_symmetry.space_group_name_H-M   'P 1'
#
loop_
_entity.id
_entity.type
_entity.pdbx_description
1 polymer ?
#
loop_
_entity_poly.entity_id
_entity_poly.type
_entity_poly.pdbx_seq_one_letter_code
_entity_poly.pdbx_strand_id
1 'polypeptide(L)'
;MNKYVNIKRVLGTEEDQVKLESDMAQEGRDSYIKSTLRAVERGEEGNTAYGNRLVSGMTDELAAAITEWVEAPRKGPGRHHKALPYLKMLDARTAAYITLRMLVDSISKMTLMSATAIKIAEALSLEVAMRNMSQEDKILHKGILTCANKRSQYHRKQYTATYMAEQHGTALHEWDKDINTSVGTVLIELCVSKLGIIEVALELGKNKQEYTIKPTEACLEWIRKCNAKHLDIATIYQPMVVQPFPWQDPFTGGYLTNNVRPLTFVKTVNKTFLEKLETVEMPGVYEAVNKAQSTAWRINSEILDLLDNLIETESELGKLPPAKDKKPREVPEDFDTNEEAKKKWKAHASKVYKDNRSNKSKRLTLLSILQTAKKYACYEKIYFPHQLCFRGRVYSATNGSLSPQGPDYVKALLQFAEGEKLGTQEAADWLAVHVANVWAIDKIDKESFAARIAWTKANTEMLCRVAENPYDFRQWTDADKPFQAVVAAMEWKGYIENGLDHVSRIPVALDGSCSGLQHLGMALRCKETGKEVNLMPAEKPQDIYQTVIDKVLPELINIVGPGWEDLDYPGIIKHAENAMEEIYNKNKSKFRIKKPFAEWKEIAKKEKKKKDGTLAKRIAPEQEAYETYHRIIAAFAWLNFGYDKKTGKLSRKLAKNAVMTFAYGSEQYGFTEQLKVRVIKKAMDEGGSNETFDGIIAPVYSLIWDEGKYKALSASLLAKLLYKAVTGTVVKAAEGMKWLQEAAKVAAENGKPLHWQTPLGFLVEQNYWKTEDKRTQTSFLGGEKVRFRIQVETSECDKEKQASAIAPNFVHSLDATHLMMVVNKSEFKNFALIHDSFGTLPSQTQKLYENIKETFYKLYTAKDHFEDLKEQLTKRVKDVEGAHLPMTPIKGNLDPQEILNSPYCFG
;
A
#
# COMPACT_ATOMS: atom_id res chain seq x y z
N MET A 1 -14.72 28.82 18.37
CA MET A 1 -13.26 29.04 18.23
C MET A 1 -12.64 29.11 19.62
N ASN A 2 -11.43 28.59 19.80
CA ASN A 2 -10.68 28.55 21.08
C ASN A 2 -11.26 27.62 22.17
N LYS A 3 -11.89 26.49 21.81
CA LYS A 3 -12.36 25.49 22.80
C LYS A 3 -11.18 24.87 23.54
N TYR A 4 -10.04 24.68 22.88
CA TYR A 4 -8.90 23.92 23.38
C TYR A 4 -7.67 24.79 23.66
N VAL A 5 -7.59 26.01 23.12
CA VAL A 5 -6.47 26.96 23.33
C VAL A 5 -6.21 27.26 24.81
N ASN A 6 -7.26 27.36 25.64
CA ASN A 6 -7.15 27.72 27.06
C ASN A 6 -7.24 26.51 28.02
N ILE A 7 -7.03 25.28 27.54
CA ILE A 7 -7.06 24.11 28.43
C ILE A 7 -5.93 24.21 29.46
N LYS A 8 -6.30 24.12 30.74
CA LYS A 8 -5.35 23.86 31.82
C LYS A 8 -4.76 22.47 31.64
N ARG A 9 -3.46 22.41 31.36
CA ARG A 9 -2.75 21.14 31.20
C ARG A 9 -2.37 20.55 32.56
N VAL A 10 -2.34 19.21 32.62
CA VAL A 10 -1.97 18.43 33.80
C VAL A 10 -0.82 17.48 33.46
N LEU A 11 0.03 17.20 34.44
CA LEU A 11 1.04 16.15 34.32
C LEU A 11 0.35 14.79 34.41
N GLY A 12 0.66 13.88 33.48
CA GLY A 12 0.16 12.51 33.55
C GLY A 12 0.81 11.74 34.69
N THR A 13 0.03 10.93 35.40
CA THR A 13 0.50 10.03 36.44
C THR A 13 0.52 8.58 35.96
N GLU A 14 1.21 7.70 36.68
CA GLU A 14 1.16 6.25 36.40
C GLU A 14 -0.26 5.69 36.60
N GLU A 15 -1.03 6.22 37.55
CA GLU A 15 -2.44 5.85 37.75
C GLU A 15 -3.30 6.22 36.54
N ASP A 16 -3.12 7.42 35.98
CA ASP A 16 -3.76 7.82 34.73
C ASP A 16 -3.39 6.87 33.59
N GLN A 17 -2.11 6.51 33.50
CA GLN A 17 -1.61 5.58 32.49
C GLN A 17 -2.24 4.18 32.61
N VAL A 18 -2.32 3.62 33.82
CA VAL A 18 -2.97 2.32 34.07
C VAL A 18 -4.44 2.34 33.65
N LYS A 19 -5.14 3.44 33.94
CA LYS A 19 -6.53 3.64 33.51
C LYS A 19 -6.63 3.74 31.99
N LEU A 20 -5.76 4.51 31.34
CA LEU A 20 -5.72 4.63 29.88
C LEU A 20 -5.45 3.29 29.20
N GLU A 21 -4.54 2.47 29.72
CA GLU A 21 -4.27 1.12 29.21
C GLU A 21 -5.49 0.19 29.38
N SER A 22 -6.21 0.31 30.49
CA SER A 22 -7.47 -0.41 30.70
C SER A 22 -8.54 0.01 29.68
N ASP A 23 -8.65 1.32 29.40
CA ASP A 23 -9.53 1.86 28.38
C ASP A 23 -9.15 1.36 26.98
N MET A 24 -7.85 1.31 26.64
CA MET A 24 -7.35 0.77 25.35
C MET A 24 -7.79 -0.68 25.12
N ALA A 25 -7.75 -1.50 26.18
CA ALA A 25 -8.21 -2.88 26.14
C ALA A 25 -9.74 -2.96 26.00
N GLN A 26 -10.48 -2.13 26.73
CA GLN A 26 -11.95 -2.08 26.64
C GLN A 26 -12.42 -1.62 25.25
N GLU A 27 -11.85 -0.55 24.71
CA GLU A 27 -12.14 -0.07 23.35
C GLU A 27 -11.82 -1.16 22.30
N GLY A 28 -10.74 -1.92 22.50
CA GLY A 28 -10.40 -3.08 21.68
C GLY A 28 -11.47 -4.17 21.73
N ARG A 29 -11.92 -4.55 22.93
CA ARG A 29 -13.01 -5.52 23.13
C ARG A 29 -14.31 -5.06 22.49
N ASP A 30 -14.71 -3.81 22.72
CA ASP A 30 -15.94 -3.24 22.16
C ASP A 30 -15.90 -3.21 20.63
N SER A 31 -14.75 -2.86 20.05
CA SER A 31 -14.54 -2.88 18.60
C SER A 31 -14.67 -4.30 18.02
N TYR A 32 -14.09 -5.31 18.70
CA TYR A 32 -14.21 -6.72 18.30
C TYR A 32 -15.67 -7.20 18.36
N ILE A 33 -16.38 -6.91 19.45
CA ILE A 33 -17.80 -7.27 19.63
C ILE A 33 -18.64 -6.62 18.53
N LYS A 34 -18.50 -5.31 18.34
CA LYS A 34 -19.26 -4.55 17.33
C LYS A 34 -18.99 -5.02 15.90
N SER A 35 -17.75 -5.37 15.58
CA SER A 35 -17.39 -5.97 14.30
C SER A 35 -18.06 -7.34 14.10
N THR A 36 -18.03 -8.17 15.15
CA THR A 36 -18.63 -9.51 15.15
C THR A 36 -20.15 -9.46 14.99
N LEU A 37 -20.86 -8.66 15.80
CA LEU A 37 -22.31 -8.49 15.71
C LEU A 37 -22.75 -8.00 14.32
N ARG A 38 -22.03 -7.02 13.75
CA ARG A 38 -22.30 -6.53 12.39
C ARG A 38 -22.13 -7.62 11.32
N ALA A 39 -21.17 -8.52 11.50
CA ALA A 39 -20.99 -9.66 10.60
C ALA A 39 -22.16 -10.65 10.71
N VAL A 40 -22.59 -10.96 11.94
CA VAL A 40 -23.77 -11.81 12.20
C VAL A 40 -25.03 -11.22 11.57
N GLU A 41 -25.32 -9.93 11.81
CA GLU A 41 -26.48 -9.23 11.23
C GLU A 41 -26.51 -9.36 9.69
N ARG A 42 -25.35 -9.16 9.06
CA ARG A 42 -25.20 -9.22 7.60
C ARG A 42 -25.23 -10.64 7.01
N GLY A 43 -25.22 -11.68 7.84
CA GLY A 43 -25.05 -13.07 7.37
C GLY A 43 -23.66 -13.32 6.79
N GLU A 44 -22.65 -12.70 7.39
CA GLU A 44 -21.23 -12.83 7.08
C GLU A 44 -20.48 -13.41 8.30
N GLU A 45 -21.18 -14.20 9.13
CA GLU A 45 -20.66 -14.77 10.38
C GLU A 45 -19.46 -15.69 10.16
N GLY A 46 -19.40 -16.36 9.01
CA GLY A 46 -18.25 -17.12 8.55
C GLY A 46 -16.99 -16.27 8.34
N ASN A 47 -17.09 -14.93 8.23
CA ASN A 47 -15.94 -14.02 8.17
C ASN A 47 -15.40 -13.60 9.53
N THR A 48 -16.08 -13.94 10.63
CA THR A 48 -15.59 -13.64 11.98
C THR A 48 -14.36 -14.47 12.31
N ALA A 49 -13.62 -14.10 13.37
CA ALA A 49 -12.42 -14.83 13.76
C ALA A 49 -12.73 -16.30 14.13
N TYR A 50 -13.83 -16.54 14.85
CA TYR A 50 -14.27 -17.90 15.19
C TYR A 50 -14.90 -18.62 14.00
N GLY A 51 -15.71 -17.93 13.18
CA GLY A 51 -16.36 -18.53 12.02
C GLY A 51 -15.34 -19.04 11.02
N ASN A 52 -14.28 -18.26 10.78
CA ASN A 52 -13.17 -18.69 9.96
C ASN A 52 -12.49 -19.95 10.54
N ARG A 53 -12.22 -19.95 11.84
CA ARG A 53 -11.56 -21.09 12.49
C ARG A 53 -12.43 -22.36 12.46
N LEU A 54 -13.75 -22.26 12.66
CA LEU A 54 -14.68 -23.40 12.52
C LEU A 54 -14.65 -23.99 11.13
N VAL A 55 -14.86 -23.15 10.10
CA VAL A 55 -14.85 -23.60 8.70
C VAL A 55 -13.52 -24.29 8.38
N SER A 56 -12.39 -23.67 8.75
CA SER A 56 -11.08 -24.24 8.48
C SER A 56 -10.79 -25.55 9.21
N GLY A 57 -11.21 -25.68 10.48
CA GLY A 57 -10.90 -26.83 11.31
C GLY A 57 -11.68 -28.09 10.93
N MET A 58 -12.87 -27.93 10.35
CA MET A 58 -13.80 -29.03 10.09
C MET A 58 -13.95 -29.39 8.60
N THR A 59 -13.34 -28.61 7.70
CA THR A 59 -13.44 -28.85 6.24
C THR A 59 -12.94 -30.23 5.86
N ASP A 60 -11.80 -30.67 6.39
CA ASP A 60 -11.19 -31.95 6.00
C ASP A 60 -11.98 -33.14 6.56
N GLU A 61 -12.56 -33.00 7.75
CA GLU A 61 -13.41 -34.03 8.39
C GLU A 61 -14.73 -34.21 7.63
N LEU A 62 -15.40 -33.11 7.28
CA LEU A 62 -16.60 -33.18 6.44
C LEU A 62 -16.30 -33.69 5.04
N ALA A 63 -15.15 -33.35 4.47
CA ALA A 63 -14.73 -33.87 3.17
C ALA A 63 -14.59 -35.39 3.20
N ALA A 64 -13.98 -35.95 4.24
CA ALA A 64 -13.90 -37.41 4.42
C ALA A 64 -15.28 -38.05 4.55
N ALA A 65 -16.19 -37.45 5.31
CA ALA A 65 -17.57 -37.92 5.45
C ALA A 65 -18.36 -37.89 4.11
N ILE A 66 -18.17 -36.84 3.30
CA ILE A 66 -18.78 -36.76 1.97
C ILE A 66 -18.23 -37.86 1.06
N THR A 67 -16.92 -38.08 1.05
CA THR A 67 -16.29 -39.16 0.27
C THR A 67 -16.83 -40.53 0.68
N GLU A 68 -16.86 -40.82 1.99
CA GLU A 68 -17.42 -42.06 2.55
C GLU A 68 -18.88 -42.27 2.10
N TRP A 69 -19.71 -41.23 2.17
CA TRP A 69 -21.12 -41.29 1.75
C TRP A 69 -21.28 -41.50 0.24
N VAL A 70 -20.43 -40.88 -0.58
CA VAL A 70 -20.46 -41.01 -2.04
C VAL A 70 -20.03 -42.42 -2.47
N GLU A 71 -18.99 -42.96 -1.84
CA GLU A 71 -18.38 -44.26 -2.17
C GLU A 71 -19.06 -45.45 -1.49
N ALA A 72 -19.92 -45.22 -0.51
CA ALA A 72 -20.61 -46.27 0.24
C ALA A 72 -21.28 -47.32 -0.70
N PRO A 73 -20.99 -48.63 -0.50
CA PRO A 73 -21.54 -49.70 -1.33
C PRO A 73 -23.05 -49.84 -1.07
N ARG A 74 -23.86 -49.70 -2.12
CA ARG A 74 -25.33 -49.79 -2.03
C ARG A 74 -25.77 -51.13 -2.62
N LYS A 75 -26.33 -52.03 -1.79
CA LYS A 75 -26.81 -53.35 -2.22
C LYS A 75 -28.27 -53.27 -2.70
N GLY A 76 -28.52 -53.65 -3.95
CA GLY A 76 -29.86 -53.88 -4.52
C GLY A 76 -30.15 -53.09 -5.80
N PRO A 77 -30.98 -53.61 -6.72
CA PRO A 77 -31.47 -52.86 -7.88
C PRO A 77 -32.53 -51.85 -7.40
N GLY A 78 -32.07 -50.66 -7.03
CA GLY A 78 -32.91 -49.58 -6.53
C GLY A 78 -32.41 -48.22 -7.01
N ARG A 79 -33.34 -47.25 -7.12
CA ARG A 79 -33.05 -45.87 -7.52
C ARG A 79 -32.05 -45.25 -6.52
N HIS A 80 -30.82 -44.99 -6.98
CA HIS A 80 -29.82 -44.29 -6.15
C HIS A 80 -30.37 -42.95 -5.63
N HIS A 81 -29.91 -42.52 -4.45
CA HIS A 81 -30.34 -41.25 -3.86
C HIS A 81 -30.14 -40.10 -4.85
N LYS A 82 -31.14 -39.22 -5.00
CA LYS A 82 -31.16 -38.15 -6.02
C LYS A 82 -29.95 -37.22 -5.96
N ALA A 83 -29.37 -37.03 -4.77
CA ALA A 83 -28.18 -36.18 -4.55
C ALA A 83 -26.85 -36.78 -5.06
N LEU A 84 -26.77 -38.11 -5.25
CA LEU A 84 -25.51 -38.81 -5.52
C LEU A 84 -24.80 -38.34 -6.82
N PRO A 85 -25.49 -38.18 -7.96
CA PRO A 85 -24.85 -37.69 -9.18
C PRO A 85 -24.28 -36.27 -9.02
N TYR A 86 -24.97 -35.41 -8.27
CA TYR A 86 -24.61 -34.00 -8.09
C TYR A 86 -23.42 -33.82 -7.14
N LEU A 87 -23.36 -34.60 -6.06
CA LEU A 87 -22.20 -34.59 -5.15
C LEU A 87 -20.92 -35.12 -5.81
N LYS A 88 -21.02 -35.97 -6.86
CA LYS A 88 -19.88 -36.42 -7.66
C LYS A 88 -19.34 -35.36 -8.63
N MET A 89 -20.07 -34.27 -8.87
CA MET A 89 -19.63 -33.21 -9.79
C MET A 89 -18.58 -32.29 -9.18
N LEU A 90 -18.38 -32.34 -7.86
CA LEU A 90 -17.38 -31.55 -7.12
C LEU A 90 -16.46 -32.46 -6.33
N ASP A 91 -15.24 -31.98 -6.07
CA ASP A 91 -14.38 -32.61 -5.08
C ASP A 91 -15.00 -32.44 -3.68
N ALA A 92 -14.91 -33.49 -2.87
CA ALA A 92 -15.53 -33.55 -1.55
C ALA A 92 -15.08 -32.40 -0.63
N ARG A 93 -13.83 -31.95 -0.77
CA ARG A 93 -13.27 -30.83 0.01
C ARG A 93 -13.92 -29.50 -0.35
N THR A 94 -14.18 -29.25 -1.63
CA THR A 94 -14.93 -28.08 -2.10
C THR A 94 -16.38 -28.10 -1.64
N ALA A 95 -17.03 -29.25 -1.76
CA ALA A 95 -18.39 -29.41 -1.26
C ALA A 95 -18.47 -29.13 0.26
N ALA A 96 -17.53 -29.69 1.04
CA ALA A 96 -17.42 -29.48 2.48
C ALA A 96 -17.22 -28.00 2.84
N TYR A 97 -16.26 -27.33 2.19
CA TYR A 97 -15.95 -25.94 2.46
C TYR A 97 -17.15 -25.01 2.22
N ILE A 98 -17.82 -25.16 1.07
CA ILE A 98 -19.00 -24.36 0.71
C ILE A 98 -20.14 -24.61 1.70
N THR A 99 -20.37 -25.88 2.04
CA THR A 99 -21.39 -26.29 3.01
C THR A 99 -21.16 -25.62 4.35
N LEU A 100 -19.96 -25.78 4.94
CA LEU A 100 -19.62 -25.18 6.23
C LEU A 100 -19.71 -23.67 6.20
N ARG A 101 -19.30 -23.05 5.09
CA ARG A 101 -19.35 -21.60 4.98
C ARG A 101 -20.79 -21.06 5.01
N MET A 102 -21.68 -21.64 4.21
CA MET A 102 -23.09 -21.25 4.18
C MET A 102 -23.80 -21.60 5.49
N LEU A 103 -23.43 -22.72 6.12
CA LEU A 103 -23.96 -23.13 7.41
C LEU A 103 -23.59 -22.12 8.51
N VAL A 104 -22.30 -21.81 8.67
CA VAL A 104 -21.79 -20.88 9.69
C VAL A 104 -22.35 -19.47 9.49
N ASP A 105 -22.54 -19.01 8.24
CA ASP A 105 -23.17 -17.71 7.94
C ASP A 105 -24.64 -17.61 8.43
N SER A 106 -25.26 -18.74 8.80
CA SER A 106 -26.65 -18.83 9.29
C SER A 106 -26.80 -19.41 10.70
N ILE A 107 -25.71 -19.83 11.34
CA ILE A 107 -25.75 -20.61 12.59
C ILE A 107 -26.38 -19.83 13.75
N SER A 108 -26.11 -18.52 13.86
CA SER A 108 -26.73 -17.67 14.90
C SER A 108 -28.18 -17.26 14.59
N LYS A 109 -28.68 -17.48 13.37
CA LYS A 109 -30.03 -17.06 12.94
C LYS A 109 -31.11 -18.14 13.11
N MET A 110 -30.73 -19.36 13.51
CA MET A 110 -31.63 -20.49 13.74
C MET A 110 -32.62 -20.70 12.57
N THR A 111 -32.08 -20.84 11.36
CA THR A 111 -32.86 -20.89 10.13
C THR A 111 -33.53 -22.25 9.91
N LEU A 112 -34.60 -22.24 9.12
CA LEU A 112 -35.26 -23.46 8.64
C LEU A 112 -34.26 -24.36 7.90
N MET A 113 -34.32 -25.66 8.19
CA MET A 113 -33.45 -26.68 7.58
C MET A 113 -33.59 -26.69 6.07
N SER A 114 -34.82 -26.65 5.55
CA SER A 114 -35.12 -26.63 4.11
C SER A 114 -34.53 -25.40 3.41
N ALA A 115 -34.67 -24.21 4.00
CA ALA A 115 -34.12 -22.97 3.45
C ALA A 115 -32.59 -22.99 3.43
N THR A 116 -31.96 -23.58 4.45
CA THR A 116 -30.50 -23.70 4.54
C THR A 116 -29.97 -24.74 3.56
N ALA A 117 -30.66 -25.88 3.42
CA ALA A 117 -30.36 -26.92 2.46
C ALA A 117 -30.36 -26.38 1.02
N ILE A 118 -31.39 -25.62 0.65
CA ILE A 118 -31.49 -24.99 -0.68
C ILE A 118 -30.32 -24.04 -0.91
N LYS A 119 -30.00 -23.15 0.04
CA LYS A 119 -28.87 -22.21 -0.08
C LYS A 119 -27.53 -22.91 -0.26
N ILE A 120 -27.28 -23.97 0.50
CA ILE A 120 -26.05 -24.78 0.38
C ILE A 120 -25.97 -25.36 -1.04
N ALA A 121 -27.05 -25.96 -1.51
CA ALA A 121 -27.05 -26.61 -2.82
C ALA A 121 -27.01 -25.62 -3.99
N GLU A 122 -27.68 -24.45 -3.90
CA GLU A 122 -27.56 -23.37 -4.88
C GLU A 122 -26.10 -22.90 -4.99
N ALA A 123 -25.39 -22.81 -3.85
CA ALA A 123 -23.97 -22.45 -3.85
C ALA A 123 -23.07 -23.51 -4.48
N LEU A 124 -23.36 -24.79 -4.27
CA LEU A 124 -22.67 -25.89 -4.93
C LEU A 124 -22.98 -25.96 -6.43
N SER A 125 -24.25 -25.76 -6.80
CA SER A 125 -24.70 -25.71 -8.20
C SER A 125 -23.98 -24.62 -8.97
N LEU A 126 -23.90 -23.43 -8.39
CA LEU A 126 -23.23 -22.30 -9.01
C LEU A 126 -21.72 -22.51 -9.13
N GLU A 127 -21.11 -23.16 -8.13
CA GLU A 127 -19.71 -23.58 -8.19
C GLU A 127 -19.47 -24.58 -9.34
N VAL A 128 -20.35 -25.56 -9.55
CA VAL A 128 -20.27 -26.47 -10.70
C VAL A 128 -20.41 -25.72 -12.03
N ALA A 129 -21.42 -24.85 -12.14
CA ALA A 129 -21.67 -24.09 -13.36
C ALA A 129 -20.46 -23.19 -13.73
N MET A 130 -19.84 -22.56 -12.74
CA MET A 130 -18.67 -21.71 -12.94
C MET A 130 -17.39 -22.51 -13.27
N ARG A 131 -17.23 -23.74 -12.74
CA ARG A 131 -16.15 -24.65 -13.16
C ARG A 131 -16.29 -25.08 -14.61
N ASN A 132 -17.50 -25.47 -15.02
CA ASN A 132 -17.77 -25.85 -16.42
C ASN A 132 -17.49 -24.66 -17.34
N MET A 133 -17.97 -23.47 -16.97
CA MET A 133 -17.68 -22.24 -17.71
C MET A 133 -16.18 -21.92 -17.78
N SER A 134 -15.42 -22.18 -16.71
CA SER A 134 -13.96 -22.01 -16.76
C SER A 134 -13.26 -22.98 -17.73
N GLN A 135 -13.86 -24.12 -18.04
CA GLN A 135 -13.32 -25.06 -19.03
C GLN A 135 -13.71 -24.65 -20.45
N GLU A 136 -14.93 -24.18 -20.64
CA GLU A 136 -15.48 -23.74 -21.93
C GLU A 136 -14.92 -22.39 -22.39
N ASP A 137 -14.97 -21.38 -21.52
CA ASP A 137 -14.49 -20.01 -21.80
C ASP A 137 -13.77 -19.40 -20.58
N LYS A 138 -12.45 -19.57 -20.56
CA LYS A 138 -11.56 -19.01 -19.54
C LYS A 138 -11.62 -17.48 -19.46
N ILE A 139 -11.90 -16.79 -20.57
CA ILE A 139 -11.91 -15.33 -20.63
C ILE A 139 -13.19 -14.81 -19.97
N LEU A 140 -14.34 -15.36 -20.36
CA LEU A 140 -15.64 -15.01 -19.78
C LEU A 140 -15.67 -15.31 -18.28
N HIS A 141 -15.23 -16.51 -17.87
CA HIS A 141 -15.13 -16.89 -16.46
C HIS A 141 -14.29 -15.88 -15.64
N LYS A 142 -13.11 -15.50 -16.15
CA LYS A 142 -12.24 -14.50 -15.49
C LYS A 142 -12.91 -13.12 -15.45
N GLY A 143 -13.64 -12.74 -16.49
CA GLY A 143 -14.43 -11.51 -16.55
C GLY A 143 -15.53 -11.46 -15.50
N ILE A 144 -16.32 -12.52 -15.39
CA ILE A 144 -17.39 -12.69 -14.39
C ILE A 144 -16.81 -12.60 -12.98
N LEU A 145 -15.76 -13.37 -12.68
CA LEU A 145 -15.08 -13.33 -11.39
C LEU A 145 -14.58 -11.94 -11.04
N THR A 146 -13.98 -11.24 -12.00
CA THR A 146 -13.50 -9.87 -11.78
C THR A 146 -14.62 -8.90 -11.40
N CYS A 147 -15.84 -9.13 -11.90
CA CYS A 147 -17.02 -8.33 -11.59
C CYS A 147 -17.69 -8.76 -10.27
N ALA A 148 -17.94 -10.05 -10.09
CA ALA A 148 -18.53 -10.62 -8.88
C ALA A 148 -17.67 -10.32 -7.64
N ASN A 149 -16.35 -10.47 -7.72
CA ASN A 149 -15.43 -10.24 -6.58
C ASN A 149 -15.36 -8.77 -6.11
N LYS A 150 -15.98 -7.83 -6.84
CA LYS A 150 -16.15 -6.45 -6.37
C LYS A 150 -17.32 -6.29 -5.39
N ARG A 151 -18.13 -7.35 -5.19
CA ARG A 151 -19.25 -7.42 -4.24
C ARG A 151 -18.79 -8.17 -2.98
N SER A 152 -19.23 -7.75 -1.80
CA SER A 152 -18.98 -8.47 -0.54
C SER A 152 -19.97 -9.61 -0.38
N GLN A 153 -21.26 -9.26 -0.29
CA GLN A 153 -22.35 -10.20 -0.03
C GLN A 153 -22.50 -11.29 -1.11
N TYR A 154 -22.69 -12.54 -0.66
CA TYR A 154 -22.80 -13.71 -1.53
C TYR A 154 -23.90 -13.59 -2.59
N HIS A 155 -25.14 -13.25 -2.19
CA HIS A 155 -26.25 -13.11 -3.14
C HIS A 155 -25.98 -12.07 -4.24
N ARG A 156 -25.26 -10.98 -3.92
CA ARG A 156 -24.87 -9.97 -4.91
C ARG A 156 -23.81 -10.47 -5.88
N LYS A 157 -22.92 -11.35 -5.42
CA LYS A 157 -21.96 -12.06 -6.29
C LYS A 157 -22.72 -12.95 -7.25
N GLN A 158 -23.59 -13.82 -6.74
CA GLN A 158 -24.42 -14.73 -7.54
C GLN A 158 -25.20 -13.95 -8.60
N TYR A 159 -25.96 -12.94 -8.19
CA TYR A 159 -26.69 -12.09 -9.13
C TYR A 159 -25.79 -11.47 -10.22
N THR A 160 -24.64 -10.92 -9.83
CA THR A 160 -23.71 -10.31 -10.81
C THR A 160 -23.19 -11.35 -11.80
N ALA A 161 -22.99 -12.59 -11.36
CA ALA A 161 -22.46 -13.66 -12.18
C ALA A 161 -23.51 -14.19 -13.15
N THR A 162 -24.71 -14.49 -12.66
CA THR A 162 -25.85 -14.90 -13.48
C THR A 162 -26.14 -13.85 -14.54
N TYR A 163 -26.24 -12.58 -14.15
CA TYR A 163 -26.45 -11.47 -15.07
C TYR A 163 -25.36 -11.38 -16.15
N MET A 164 -24.08 -11.41 -15.76
CA MET A 164 -22.99 -11.31 -16.73
C MET A 164 -22.98 -12.52 -17.69
N ALA A 165 -23.26 -13.71 -17.19
CA ALA A 165 -23.31 -14.93 -17.99
C ALA A 165 -24.46 -14.86 -19.03
N GLU A 166 -25.65 -14.42 -18.62
CA GLU A 166 -26.80 -14.18 -19.49
C GLU A 166 -26.51 -13.12 -20.57
N GLN A 167 -25.86 -12.01 -20.21
CA GLN A 167 -25.48 -10.96 -21.17
C GLN A 167 -24.50 -11.46 -22.25
N HIS A 168 -23.76 -12.52 -21.97
CA HIS A 168 -22.84 -13.17 -22.91
C HIS A 168 -23.44 -14.41 -23.59
N GLY A 169 -24.75 -14.66 -23.43
CA GLY A 169 -25.47 -15.76 -24.09
C GLY A 169 -25.21 -17.14 -23.48
N THR A 170 -24.66 -17.21 -22.27
CA THR A 170 -24.34 -18.45 -21.57
C THR A 170 -25.05 -18.47 -20.22
N ALA A 171 -26.29 -18.95 -20.17
CA ALA A 171 -27.02 -19.04 -18.90
C ALA A 171 -26.31 -20.00 -17.94
N LEU A 172 -26.12 -19.60 -16.68
CA LEU A 172 -25.63 -20.50 -15.63
C LEU A 172 -26.75 -21.47 -15.27
N HIS A 173 -26.56 -22.74 -15.57
CA HIS A 173 -27.54 -23.77 -15.26
C HIS A 173 -27.58 -24.03 -13.74
N GLU A 174 -28.71 -23.74 -13.11
CA GLU A 174 -28.98 -24.09 -11.70
C GLU A 174 -29.67 -25.45 -11.60
N TRP A 175 -29.44 -26.19 -10.52
CA TRP A 175 -30.16 -27.46 -10.28
C TRP A 175 -31.62 -27.18 -9.90
N ASP A 176 -32.51 -28.13 -10.18
CA ASP A 176 -33.91 -28.02 -9.76
C ASP A 176 -34.05 -27.93 -8.24
N LYS A 177 -35.08 -27.23 -7.76
CA LYS A 177 -35.34 -27.02 -6.32
C LYS A 177 -35.44 -28.33 -5.53
N ASP A 178 -36.02 -29.37 -6.12
CA ASP A 178 -36.13 -30.69 -5.49
C ASP A 178 -34.77 -31.36 -5.29
N ILE A 179 -33.86 -31.19 -6.27
CA ILE A 179 -32.48 -31.69 -6.19
C ILE A 179 -31.70 -30.87 -5.18
N ASN A 180 -31.83 -29.54 -5.21
CA ASN A 180 -31.17 -28.65 -4.25
C ASN A 180 -31.52 -29.02 -2.81
N THR A 181 -32.82 -29.23 -2.54
CA THR A 181 -33.28 -29.68 -1.23
C THR A 181 -32.66 -31.02 -0.85
N SER A 182 -32.64 -31.99 -1.77
CA SER A 182 -32.08 -33.33 -1.52
C SER A 182 -30.57 -33.30 -1.25
N VAL A 183 -29.80 -32.52 -2.01
CA VAL A 183 -28.33 -32.39 -1.85
C VAL A 183 -28.01 -31.68 -0.54
N GLY A 184 -28.67 -30.55 -0.26
CA GLY A 184 -28.46 -29.79 0.96
C GLY A 184 -28.81 -30.57 2.22
N THR A 185 -29.91 -31.35 2.20
CA THR A 185 -30.30 -32.21 3.33
C THR A 185 -29.23 -33.24 3.66
N VAL A 186 -28.71 -33.97 2.67
CA VAL A 186 -27.63 -34.95 2.89
C VAL A 186 -26.42 -34.29 3.54
N LEU A 187 -26.03 -33.11 3.08
CA LEU A 187 -24.86 -32.40 3.62
C LEU A 187 -25.10 -31.91 5.06
N ILE A 188 -26.31 -31.45 5.38
CA ILE A 188 -26.69 -31.09 6.75
C ILE A 188 -26.68 -32.33 7.66
N GLU A 189 -27.23 -33.46 7.21
CA GLU A 189 -27.21 -34.73 7.95
C GLU A 189 -25.77 -35.22 8.23
N LEU A 190 -24.86 -35.07 7.26
CA LEU A 190 -23.44 -35.36 7.47
C LEU A 190 -22.81 -34.40 8.50
N CYS A 191 -23.16 -33.11 8.48
CA CYS A 191 -22.71 -32.16 9.49
C CYS A 191 -23.21 -32.52 10.89
N VAL A 192 -24.48 -32.93 11.03
CA VAL A 192 -25.06 -33.36 12.30
C VAL A 192 -24.38 -34.64 12.82
N SER A 193 -24.27 -35.66 11.95
CA SER A 193 -23.81 -37.00 12.36
C SER A 193 -22.30 -37.11 12.57
N LYS A 194 -21.48 -36.36 11.82
CA LYS A 194 -20.01 -36.49 11.86
C LYS A 194 -19.33 -35.34 12.58
N LEU A 195 -19.80 -34.11 12.46
CA LEU A 195 -19.13 -32.93 13.05
C LEU A 195 -19.68 -32.53 14.42
N GLY A 196 -20.94 -32.85 14.72
CA GLY A 196 -21.58 -32.51 16.00
C GLY A 196 -21.67 -31.00 16.28
N ILE A 197 -21.56 -30.14 15.27
CA ILE A 197 -21.63 -28.68 15.41
C ILE A 197 -23.04 -28.11 15.40
N ILE A 198 -23.97 -28.86 14.81
CA ILE A 198 -25.36 -28.47 14.66
C ILE A 198 -26.27 -29.64 15.04
N GLU A 199 -27.45 -29.31 15.49
CA GLU A 199 -28.57 -30.21 15.70
C GLU A 199 -29.78 -29.69 14.92
N VAL A 200 -30.71 -30.60 14.60
CA VAL A 200 -31.96 -30.25 13.94
C VAL A 200 -33.07 -30.40 14.97
N ALA A 201 -33.67 -29.28 15.36
CA ALA A 201 -34.77 -29.25 16.31
C ALA A 201 -36.11 -29.22 15.57
N LEU A 202 -37.09 -29.97 16.08
CA LEU A 202 -38.48 -29.90 15.63
C LEU A 202 -39.20 -28.81 16.42
N GLU A 203 -39.70 -27.78 15.73
CA GLU A 203 -40.53 -26.74 16.32
C GLU A 203 -41.97 -26.85 15.83
N LEU A 204 -42.90 -26.81 16.77
CA LEU A 204 -44.34 -26.82 16.51
C LEU A 204 -44.81 -25.38 16.30
N GLY A 205 -44.90 -24.95 15.05
CA GLY A 205 -45.56 -23.70 14.69
C GLY A 205 -47.07 -23.77 14.90
N LYS A 206 -47.76 -22.62 14.81
CA LYS A 206 -49.22 -22.51 15.05
C LYS A 206 -50.08 -23.47 14.21
N ASN A 207 -49.58 -24.03 13.10
CA ASN A 207 -50.27 -25.02 12.25
C ASN A 207 -49.34 -25.96 11.42
N LYS A 208 -48.02 -25.98 11.66
CA LYS A 208 -47.05 -26.81 10.90
C LYS A 208 -45.87 -27.23 11.76
N GLN A 209 -45.36 -28.43 11.49
CA GLN A 209 -44.09 -28.93 12.01
C GLN A 209 -42.95 -28.37 11.15
N GLU A 210 -41.99 -27.68 11.76
CA GLU A 210 -40.85 -27.09 11.08
C GLU A 210 -39.53 -27.56 11.72
N TYR A 211 -38.57 -27.95 10.88
CA TYR A 211 -37.24 -28.34 11.32
C TYR A 211 -36.32 -27.12 11.24
N THR A 212 -35.73 -26.71 12.37
CA THR A 212 -34.78 -25.61 12.47
C THR A 212 -33.39 -26.12 12.83
N ILE A 213 -32.37 -25.52 12.21
CA ILE A 213 -30.97 -25.83 12.51
C ILE A 213 -30.55 -24.98 13.72
N LYS A 214 -30.03 -25.64 14.75
CA LYS A 214 -29.48 -24.98 15.94
C LYS A 214 -28.02 -25.40 16.14
N PRO A 215 -27.14 -24.50 16.64
CA PRO A 215 -25.83 -24.91 17.09
C PRO A 215 -25.95 -25.83 18.31
N THR A 216 -25.10 -26.85 18.39
CA THR A 216 -25.00 -27.68 19.61
C THR A 216 -24.38 -26.87 20.76
N GLU A 217 -24.61 -27.29 22.01
CA GLU A 217 -23.98 -26.64 23.16
C GLU A 217 -22.44 -26.71 23.08
N ALA A 218 -21.89 -27.81 22.53
CA ALA A 218 -20.45 -27.93 22.28
C ALA A 218 -19.94 -26.87 21.28
N CYS A 219 -20.70 -26.58 20.23
CA CYS A 219 -20.38 -25.53 19.27
C CYS A 219 -20.45 -24.13 19.92
N LEU A 220 -21.51 -23.85 20.66
CA LEU A 220 -21.67 -22.59 21.39
C LEU A 220 -20.51 -22.37 22.38
N GLU A 221 -20.16 -23.40 23.14
CA GLU A 221 -19.06 -23.34 24.10
C GLU A 221 -17.70 -23.12 23.41
N TRP A 222 -17.47 -23.75 22.26
CA TRP A 222 -16.28 -23.51 21.45
C TRP A 222 -16.23 -22.05 20.93
N ILE A 223 -17.36 -21.52 20.46
CA ILE A 223 -17.48 -20.12 19.99
C ILE A 223 -17.20 -19.17 21.14
N ARG A 224 -17.79 -19.41 22.33
CA ARG A 224 -17.53 -18.65 23.55
C ARG A 224 -16.04 -18.65 23.91
N LYS A 225 -15.39 -19.82 23.95
CA LYS A 225 -13.94 -19.95 24.22
C LYS A 225 -13.08 -19.24 23.19
N CYS A 226 -13.44 -19.31 21.90
CA CYS A 226 -12.72 -18.65 20.83
C CYS A 226 -12.85 -17.12 20.93
N ASN A 227 -14.05 -16.63 21.21
CA ASN A 227 -14.31 -15.20 21.44
C ASN A 227 -13.59 -14.70 22.69
N ALA A 228 -13.61 -15.43 23.80
CA ALA A 228 -12.87 -15.08 25.01
C ALA A 228 -11.39 -14.85 24.71
N LYS A 229 -10.73 -15.78 24.02
CA LYS A 229 -9.33 -15.62 23.61
C LYS A 229 -9.06 -14.41 22.72
N HIS A 230 -10.00 -14.04 21.83
CA HIS A 230 -9.84 -12.86 20.98
C HIS A 230 -10.08 -11.57 21.76
N LEU A 231 -11.01 -11.57 22.71
CA LEU A 231 -11.27 -10.46 23.62
C LEU A 231 -10.05 -10.19 24.52
N ASP A 232 -9.37 -11.24 24.98
CA ASP A 232 -8.16 -11.14 25.81
C ASP A 232 -7.00 -10.44 25.09
N ILE A 233 -6.91 -10.57 23.76
CA ILE A 233 -5.82 -9.99 22.96
C ILE A 233 -6.24 -8.73 22.17
N ALA A 234 -7.50 -8.32 22.27
CA ALA A 234 -8.03 -7.18 21.54
C ALA A 234 -7.56 -5.88 22.21
N THR A 235 -6.74 -5.10 21.51
CA THR A 235 -6.22 -3.84 22.03
C THR A 235 -6.11 -2.81 20.91
N ILE A 236 -6.52 -1.57 21.21
CA ILE A 236 -6.26 -0.40 20.36
C ILE A 236 -5.19 0.44 21.06
N TYR A 237 -3.96 0.35 20.56
CA TYR A 237 -2.81 1.08 21.12
C TYR A 237 -2.95 2.60 20.91
N GLN A 238 -2.83 3.36 22.00
CA GLN A 238 -2.93 4.83 22.05
C GLN A 238 -1.66 5.43 22.71
N PRO A 239 -1.44 6.76 22.67
CA PRO A 239 -0.29 7.37 23.33
C PRO A 239 -0.25 7.11 24.83
N MET A 240 0.93 7.23 25.43
CA MET A 240 1.13 7.20 26.88
C MET A 240 1.19 8.61 27.45
N VAL A 241 0.87 8.80 28.73
CA VAL A 241 0.98 10.10 29.45
C VAL A 241 2.19 10.15 30.38
N VAL A 242 2.88 9.03 30.52
CA VAL A 242 4.18 8.85 31.17
C VAL A 242 5.15 8.21 30.18
N GLN A 243 6.46 8.25 30.49
CA GLN A 243 7.46 7.69 29.58
C GLN A 243 7.24 6.18 29.39
N PRO A 244 7.39 5.65 28.15
CA PRO A 244 7.28 4.22 27.91
C PRO A 244 8.35 3.45 28.68
N PHE A 245 8.02 2.24 29.13
CA PHE A 245 8.97 1.35 29.78
C PHE A 245 10.14 1.08 28.81
N PRO A 246 11.39 1.32 29.23
CA PRO A 246 12.54 1.13 28.36
C PRO A 246 12.67 -0.34 27.97
N TRP A 247 12.91 -0.60 26.69
CA TRP A 247 13.23 -1.91 26.19
C TRP A 247 14.50 -2.44 26.86
N GLN A 248 14.38 -3.57 27.54
CA GLN A 248 15.50 -4.30 28.16
C GLN A 248 15.93 -5.49 27.32
N ASP A 249 14.96 -6.13 26.67
CA ASP A 249 15.11 -7.35 25.88
C ASP A 249 14.03 -7.35 24.77
N PRO A 250 13.97 -8.36 23.88
CA PRO A 250 12.98 -8.40 22.80
C PRO A 250 11.50 -8.48 23.22
N PHE A 251 11.20 -8.75 24.48
CA PHE A 251 9.87 -9.03 25.03
C PHE A 251 9.43 -7.99 26.07
N THR A 252 10.36 -7.34 26.75
CA THR A 252 10.08 -6.40 27.85
C THR A 252 10.33 -4.95 27.43
N GLY A 253 9.24 -4.19 27.21
CA GLY A 253 9.28 -2.76 26.86
C GLY A 253 7.94 -2.19 26.38
N GLY A 254 7.85 -0.86 26.34
CA GLY A 254 6.68 -0.15 25.81
C GLY A 254 5.67 0.28 26.88
N TYR A 255 4.53 -0.40 26.96
CA TYR A 255 3.47 -0.08 27.95
C TYR A 255 3.81 -0.56 29.35
N LEU A 256 3.14 -0.02 30.38
CA LEU A 256 3.47 -0.30 31.78
C LEU A 256 2.82 -1.57 32.32
N THR A 257 1.61 -1.90 31.85
CA THR A 257 0.80 -2.97 32.43
C THR A 257 0.46 -4.07 31.42
N ASN A 258 0.03 -5.21 31.94
CA ASN A 258 -0.51 -6.32 31.15
C ASN A 258 -2.01 -6.15 30.83
N ASN A 259 -2.62 -4.99 31.13
CA ASN A 259 -4.01 -4.71 30.75
C ASN A 259 -4.14 -4.65 29.22
N VAL A 260 -3.09 -4.18 28.56
CA VAL A 260 -2.92 -4.24 27.12
C VAL A 260 -2.03 -5.42 26.75
N ARG A 261 -2.21 -5.96 25.54
CA ARG A 261 -1.32 -7.00 25.04
C ARG A 261 0.14 -6.48 25.02
N PRO A 262 1.10 -7.20 25.63
CA PRO A 262 2.50 -6.80 25.60
C PRO A 262 3.02 -6.65 24.16
N LEU A 263 3.79 -5.58 23.94
CA LEU A 263 4.49 -5.36 22.69
C LEU A 263 5.73 -6.26 22.62
N THR A 264 6.18 -6.54 21.40
CA THR A 264 7.50 -7.14 21.16
C THR A 264 8.41 -6.10 20.54
N PHE A 265 9.72 -6.13 20.83
CA PHE A 265 10.66 -5.13 20.30
C PHE A 265 10.66 -5.11 18.78
N VAL A 266 10.58 -6.29 18.16
CA VAL A 266 10.40 -6.45 16.71
C VAL A 266 8.98 -6.93 16.41
N LYS A 267 8.26 -6.20 15.56
CA LYS A 267 6.93 -6.56 15.09
C LYS A 267 7.02 -7.71 14.08
N THR A 268 6.86 -8.94 14.57
CA THR A 268 6.88 -10.17 13.77
C THR A 268 5.83 -11.17 14.27
N VAL A 269 5.41 -12.06 13.37
CA VAL A 269 4.61 -13.25 13.71
C VAL A 269 5.49 -14.47 13.98
N ASN A 270 6.77 -14.41 13.59
CA ASN A 270 7.72 -15.50 13.76
C ASN A 270 8.30 -15.48 15.19
N LYS A 271 7.79 -16.37 16.05
CA LYS A 271 8.29 -16.51 17.43
C LYS A 271 9.76 -16.94 17.49
N THR A 272 10.18 -17.84 16.62
CA THR A 272 11.57 -18.33 16.58
C THR A 272 12.57 -17.22 16.29
N PHE A 273 12.17 -16.18 15.56
CA PHE A 273 13.02 -15.02 15.32
C PHE A 273 13.17 -14.15 16.58
N LEU A 274 12.11 -13.97 17.37
CA LEU A 274 12.19 -13.24 18.65
C LEU A 274 13.08 -13.99 19.65
N GLU A 275 12.95 -15.31 19.73
CA GLU A 275 13.81 -16.16 20.57
C GLU A 275 15.29 -16.05 20.15
N LYS A 276 15.59 -15.98 18.85
CA LYS A 276 16.96 -15.74 18.38
C LYS A 276 17.48 -14.37 18.81
N LEU A 277 16.65 -13.33 18.75
CA LEU A 277 17.04 -11.97 19.12
C LEU A 277 17.41 -11.84 20.59
N GLU A 278 16.88 -12.69 21.46
CA GLU A 278 17.22 -12.72 22.89
C GLU A 278 18.71 -13.04 23.12
N THR A 279 19.30 -13.83 22.22
CA THR A 279 20.72 -14.22 22.29
C THR A 279 21.66 -13.23 21.59
N VAL A 280 21.13 -12.19 20.94
CA VAL A 280 21.92 -11.23 20.16
C VAL A 280 22.12 -9.94 20.95
N GLU A 281 23.38 -9.61 21.26
CA GLU A 281 23.71 -8.34 21.89
C GLU A 281 23.57 -7.17 20.91
N MET A 282 22.70 -6.22 21.24
CA MET A 282 22.46 -5.02 20.42
C MET A 282 22.22 -3.75 21.27
N PRO A 283 23.13 -3.40 22.19
CA PRO A 283 22.93 -2.29 23.15
C PRO A 283 22.67 -0.95 22.47
N GLY A 284 23.39 -0.65 21.38
CA GLY A 284 23.18 0.59 20.61
C GLY A 284 21.80 0.68 19.94
N VAL A 285 21.16 -0.46 19.66
CA VAL A 285 19.80 -0.50 19.10
C VAL A 285 18.79 -0.18 20.19
N TYR A 286 18.92 -0.80 21.36
CA TYR A 286 18.06 -0.52 22.53
C TYR A 286 18.17 0.95 22.97
N GLU A 287 19.38 1.48 23.09
CA GLU A 287 19.63 2.88 23.44
C GLU A 287 18.90 3.84 22.50
N ALA A 288 19.03 3.63 21.20
CA ALA A 288 18.42 4.50 20.20
C ALA A 288 16.89 4.48 20.28
N VAL A 289 16.28 3.30 20.38
CA VAL A 289 14.83 3.16 20.45
C VAL A 289 14.28 3.72 21.77
N ASN A 290 14.97 3.47 22.88
CA ASN A 290 14.60 4.00 24.20
C ASN A 290 14.66 5.53 24.22
N LYS A 291 15.69 6.12 23.60
CA LYS A 291 15.81 7.57 23.46
C LYS A 291 14.72 8.14 22.55
N ALA A 292 14.44 7.50 21.42
CA ALA A 292 13.36 7.93 20.52
C ALA A 292 11.98 7.92 21.21
N GLN A 293 11.64 6.85 21.93
CA GLN A 293 10.35 6.76 22.64
C GLN A 293 10.25 7.65 23.88
N SER A 294 11.38 8.11 24.43
CA SER A 294 11.42 9.10 25.52
C SER A 294 11.09 10.53 25.06
N THR A 295 10.96 10.77 23.75
CA THR A 295 10.57 12.09 23.21
C THR A 295 9.20 12.50 23.75
N ALA A 296 9.13 13.64 24.44
CA ALA A 296 7.90 14.18 24.98
C ALA A 296 7.16 15.02 23.94
N TRP A 297 5.92 14.65 23.65
CA TRP A 297 5.03 15.36 22.72
C TRP A 297 3.85 15.99 23.46
N ARG A 298 3.15 16.91 22.81
CA ARG A 298 1.85 17.40 23.28
C ARG A 298 0.94 17.71 22.09
N ILE A 299 -0.36 17.73 22.35
CA ILE A 299 -1.34 18.15 21.35
C ILE A 299 -1.20 19.64 21.08
N ASN A 300 -1.14 20.03 19.81
CA ASN A 300 -1.28 21.42 19.39
C ASN A 300 -2.76 21.84 19.47
N SER A 301 -3.09 22.61 20.50
CA SER A 301 -4.47 23.04 20.78
C SER A 301 -5.04 23.93 19.67
N GLU A 302 -4.22 24.78 19.04
CA GLU A 302 -4.67 25.69 17.98
C GLU A 302 -5.05 24.91 16.72
N ILE A 303 -4.25 23.91 16.36
CA ILE A 303 -4.57 23.02 15.24
C ILE A 303 -5.74 22.08 15.56
N LEU A 304 -5.86 21.64 16.82
CA LEU A 304 -7.02 20.87 17.25
C LEU A 304 -8.31 21.69 17.12
N ASP A 305 -8.29 22.95 17.57
CA ASP A 305 -9.39 23.89 17.38
C ASP A 305 -9.68 24.14 15.90
N LEU A 306 -8.64 24.36 15.08
CA LEU A 306 -8.78 24.55 13.64
C LEU A 306 -9.49 23.36 12.98
N LEU A 307 -8.99 22.15 13.20
CA LEU A 307 -9.56 20.92 12.64
C LEU A 307 -10.98 20.64 13.15
N ASP A 308 -11.26 20.87 14.43
CA ASP A 308 -12.60 20.67 14.99
C ASP A 308 -13.61 21.62 14.34
N ASN A 309 -13.26 22.91 14.23
CA ASN A 309 -14.12 23.89 13.57
C ASN A 309 -14.30 23.60 12.06
N LEU A 310 -13.25 23.17 11.35
CA LEU A 310 -13.36 22.79 9.93
C LEU A 310 -14.31 21.61 9.73
N ILE A 311 -14.34 20.66 10.66
CA ILE A 311 -15.28 19.52 10.61
C ILE A 311 -16.69 19.95 10.98
N GLU A 312 -16.86 20.76 12.04
CA GLU A 312 -18.16 21.29 12.46
C GLU A 312 -18.82 22.12 11.33
N THR A 313 -18.01 22.83 10.53
CA THR A 313 -18.47 23.64 9.38
C THR A 313 -18.53 22.88 8.06
N GLU A 314 -18.32 21.56 8.05
CA GLU A 314 -18.29 20.72 6.84
C GLU A 314 -17.29 21.17 5.76
N SER A 315 -16.21 21.85 6.17
CA SER A 315 -15.19 22.41 5.28
C SER A 315 -14.27 21.35 4.67
N GLU A 316 -13.84 21.59 3.43
CA GLU A 316 -12.89 20.73 2.69
C GLU A 316 -11.48 21.35 2.58
N LEU A 317 -11.21 22.46 3.29
CA LEU A 317 -9.92 23.14 3.26
C LEU A 317 -8.77 22.22 3.72
N GLY A 318 -7.56 22.49 3.22
CA GLY A 318 -6.38 21.72 3.60
C GLY A 318 -6.38 20.26 3.08
N LYS A 319 -7.14 19.97 2.02
CA LYS A 319 -7.27 18.63 1.42
C LYS A 319 -7.97 17.61 2.36
N LEU A 320 -8.83 18.09 3.25
CA LEU A 320 -9.67 17.24 4.10
C LEU A 320 -10.69 16.44 3.28
N PRO A 321 -11.10 15.24 3.75
CA PRO A 321 -12.12 14.46 3.05
C PRO A 321 -13.48 15.18 3.07
N PRO A 322 -14.23 15.21 1.95
CA PRO A 322 -15.56 15.81 1.87
C PRO A 322 -16.49 15.35 2.99
N ALA A 323 -17.18 16.27 3.67
CA ALA A 323 -18.08 15.94 4.79
C ALA A 323 -19.26 15.07 4.33
N LYS A 324 -19.84 15.39 3.17
CA LYS A 324 -20.97 14.69 2.56
C LYS A 324 -20.55 13.82 1.38
N ASP A 325 -21.31 12.77 1.13
CA ASP A 325 -21.11 11.93 -0.05
C ASP A 325 -21.56 12.69 -1.30
N LYS A 326 -20.71 12.68 -2.34
CA LYS A 326 -21.04 13.27 -3.63
C LYS A 326 -22.15 12.46 -4.27
N LYS A 327 -23.15 13.12 -4.84
CA LYS A 327 -24.20 12.42 -5.60
C LYS A 327 -23.70 12.16 -7.03
N PRO A 328 -24.04 11.01 -7.64
CA PRO A 328 -23.87 10.86 -9.07
C PRO A 328 -24.71 11.92 -9.81
N ARG A 329 -24.32 12.24 -11.04
CA ARG A 329 -25.14 13.09 -11.92
C ARG A 329 -26.52 12.47 -12.10
N GLU A 330 -27.49 13.30 -12.45
CA GLU A 330 -28.83 12.83 -12.81
C GLU A 330 -28.78 11.85 -13.97
N VAL A 331 -29.74 10.95 -14.00
CA VAL A 331 -29.86 9.96 -15.08
C VAL A 331 -30.27 10.72 -16.34
N PRO A 332 -29.55 10.58 -17.47
CA PRO A 332 -29.93 11.22 -18.73
C PRO A 332 -31.34 10.83 -19.15
N GLU A 333 -32.10 11.74 -19.76
CA GLU A 333 -33.46 11.44 -20.25
C GLU A 333 -33.47 10.31 -21.29
N ASP A 334 -32.39 10.17 -22.07
CA ASP A 334 -32.18 9.14 -23.08
C ASP A 334 -31.50 7.87 -22.54
N PHE A 335 -31.44 7.67 -21.21
CA PHE A 335 -30.69 6.56 -20.61
C PHE A 335 -31.11 5.17 -21.08
N ASP A 336 -32.41 4.95 -21.35
CA ASP A 336 -32.92 3.66 -21.79
C ASP A 336 -32.79 3.44 -23.30
N THR A 337 -32.70 4.51 -24.09
CA THR A 337 -32.64 4.46 -25.55
C THR A 337 -31.22 4.62 -26.10
N ASN A 338 -30.32 5.27 -25.36
CA ASN A 338 -28.94 5.54 -25.74
C ASN A 338 -27.95 4.73 -24.88
N GLU A 339 -27.47 3.61 -25.44
CA GLU A 339 -26.50 2.72 -24.77
C GLU A 339 -25.17 3.43 -24.45
N GLU A 340 -24.77 4.45 -25.21
CA GLU A 340 -23.57 5.22 -24.91
C GLU A 340 -23.77 6.12 -23.68
N ALA A 341 -24.88 6.86 -23.63
CA ALA A 341 -25.26 7.68 -22.47
C ALA A 341 -25.38 6.82 -21.21
N LYS A 342 -26.02 5.64 -21.31
CA LYS A 342 -26.14 4.65 -20.25
C LYS A 342 -24.80 4.16 -19.73
N LYS A 343 -23.88 3.79 -20.62
CA LYS A 343 -22.52 3.35 -20.27
C LYS A 343 -21.73 4.46 -19.59
N LYS A 344 -21.82 5.70 -20.09
CA LYS A 344 -21.17 6.90 -19.51
C LYS A 344 -21.68 7.19 -18.11
N TRP A 345 -23.00 7.22 -17.93
CA TRP A 345 -23.60 7.46 -16.61
C TRP A 345 -23.20 6.37 -15.61
N LYS A 346 -23.24 5.08 -16.00
CA LYS A 346 -22.80 3.96 -15.14
C LYS A 346 -21.33 4.09 -14.75
N ALA A 347 -20.45 4.50 -15.67
CA ALA A 347 -19.03 4.70 -15.39
C ALA A 347 -18.80 5.84 -14.37
N HIS A 348 -19.45 6.99 -14.59
CA HIS A 348 -19.42 8.13 -13.68
C HIS A 348 -19.98 7.77 -12.30
N ALA A 349 -21.16 7.16 -12.23
CA ALA A 349 -21.79 6.74 -10.98
C ALA A 349 -20.89 5.75 -10.21
N SER A 350 -20.30 4.76 -10.90
CA SER A 350 -19.33 3.84 -10.32
C SER A 350 -18.10 4.55 -9.73
N LYS A 351 -17.60 5.61 -10.40
CA LYS A 351 -16.49 6.43 -9.87
C LYS A 351 -16.90 7.15 -8.59
N VAL A 352 -18.03 7.87 -8.62
CA VAL A 352 -18.58 8.56 -7.45
C VAL A 352 -18.77 7.62 -6.26
N TYR A 353 -19.35 6.43 -6.46
CA TYR A 353 -19.52 5.45 -5.39
C TYR A 353 -18.20 4.92 -4.81
N LYS A 354 -17.16 4.76 -5.65
CA LYS A 354 -15.81 4.37 -5.18
C LYS A 354 -15.16 5.49 -4.37
N ASP A 355 -15.29 6.73 -4.84
CA ASP A 355 -14.74 7.90 -4.17
C ASP A 355 -15.43 8.15 -2.83
N ASN A 356 -16.77 8.05 -2.78
CA ASN A 356 -17.53 8.14 -1.52
C ASN A 356 -17.11 7.06 -0.52
N ARG A 357 -16.88 5.81 -0.97
CA ARG A 357 -16.38 4.74 -0.08
C ARG A 357 -14.99 5.06 0.48
N SER A 358 -14.09 5.56 -0.37
CA SER A 358 -12.74 5.98 0.03
C SER A 358 -12.78 7.15 1.02
N ASN A 359 -13.57 8.19 0.70
CA ASN A 359 -13.74 9.38 1.53
C ASN A 359 -14.40 9.04 2.87
N LYS A 360 -15.40 8.15 2.90
CA LYS A 360 -15.99 7.66 4.14
C LYS A 360 -14.96 7.00 5.05
N SER A 361 -14.07 6.17 4.50
CA SER A 361 -12.97 5.58 5.28
C SER A 361 -12.05 6.66 5.85
N LYS A 362 -11.64 7.63 5.03
CA LYS A 362 -10.77 8.74 5.46
C LYS A 362 -11.43 9.60 6.54
N ARG A 363 -12.73 9.90 6.41
CA ARG A 363 -13.52 10.64 7.42
C ARG A 363 -13.52 9.91 8.76
N LEU A 364 -13.80 8.60 8.76
CA LEU A 364 -13.81 7.81 10.00
C LEU A 364 -12.43 7.80 10.68
N THR A 365 -11.36 7.67 9.91
CA THR A 365 -9.98 7.77 10.44
C THR A 365 -9.70 9.15 11.03
N LEU A 366 -10.05 10.23 10.32
CA LEU A 366 -9.89 11.61 10.80
C LEU A 366 -10.64 11.84 12.12
N LEU A 367 -11.91 11.44 12.19
CA LEU A 367 -12.73 11.58 13.39
C LEU A 367 -12.16 10.79 14.59
N SER A 368 -11.70 9.56 14.36
CA SER A 368 -11.07 8.74 15.41
C SER A 368 -9.76 9.36 15.92
N ILE A 369 -8.95 9.91 15.03
CA ILE A 369 -7.72 10.62 15.41
C ILE A 369 -8.04 11.85 16.24
N LEU A 370 -9.03 12.64 15.84
CA LEU A 370 -9.42 13.84 16.58
C LEU A 370 -10.04 13.51 17.93
N GLN A 371 -10.83 12.44 18.04
CA GLN A 371 -11.31 11.96 19.34
C GLN A 371 -10.15 11.59 20.26
N THR A 372 -9.12 10.92 19.72
CA THR A 372 -7.89 10.63 20.46
C THR A 372 -7.16 11.93 20.85
N ALA A 373 -6.97 12.87 19.91
CA ALA A 373 -6.31 14.14 20.19
C ALA A 373 -7.05 14.95 21.28
N LYS A 374 -8.38 14.98 21.27
CA LYS A 374 -9.20 15.60 22.33
C LYS A 374 -9.01 14.94 23.68
N LYS A 375 -8.99 13.60 23.73
CA LYS A 375 -8.75 12.82 24.96
C LYS A 375 -7.39 13.15 25.60
N TYR A 376 -6.37 13.38 24.78
CA TYR A 376 -5.01 13.64 25.25
C TYR A 376 -4.63 15.13 25.34
N ALA A 377 -5.51 16.05 24.93
CA ALA A 377 -5.22 17.48 24.88
C ALA A 377 -4.97 18.11 26.26
N CYS A 378 -5.54 17.53 27.32
CA CYS A 378 -5.35 17.97 28.70
C CYS A 378 -3.98 17.64 29.29
N TYR A 379 -3.20 16.72 28.70
CA TYR A 379 -1.91 16.36 29.25
C TYR A 379 -0.80 17.32 28.79
N GLU A 380 0.15 17.60 29.69
CA GLU A 380 1.35 18.37 29.39
C GLU A 380 2.31 17.61 28.47
N LYS A 381 2.44 16.30 28.71
CA LYS A 381 3.34 15.40 27.99
C LYS A 381 2.61 14.13 27.61
N ILE A 382 2.83 13.70 26.38
CA ILE A 382 2.42 12.41 25.85
C ILE A 382 3.62 11.76 25.16
N TYR A 383 3.64 10.44 25.13
CA TYR A 383 4.74 9.65 24.60
C TYR A 383 4.24 8.55 23.67
N PHE A 384 5.12 8.08 22.81
CA PHE A 384 4.81 7.06 21.83
C PHE A 384 5.78 5.88 21.99
N PRO A 385 5.30 4.70 22.43
CA PRO A 385 6.10 3.48 22.41
C PRO A 385 6.53 3.15 20.98
N HIS A 386 7.79 2.75 20.79
CA HIS A 386 8.31 2.38 19.47
C HIS A 386 8.62 0.89 19.38
N GLN A 387 8.44 0.33 18.19
CA GLN A 387 8.82 -1.04 17.81
C GLN A 387 9.61 -1.00 16.50
N LEU A 388 10.40 -2.03 16.25
CA LEU A 388 11.11 -2.22 14.99
C LEU A 388 10.33 -3.14 14.04
N CYS A 389 10.50 -2.96 12.74
CA CYS A 389 10.20 -4.04 11.80
C CYS A 389 11.39 -5.02 11.74
N PHE A 390 11.22 -6.16 11.04
CA PHE A 390 12.29 -7.18 10.90
C PHE A 390 13.60 -6.69 10.25
N ARG A 391 13.61 -5.46 9.69
CA ARG A 391 14.80 -4.81 9.09
C ARG A 391 15.43 -3.75 10.00
N GLY A 392 14.85 -3.49 11.17
CA GLY A 392 15.34 -2.49 12.12
C GLY A 392 14.68 -1.12 12.00
N ARG A 393 13.88 -0.82 10.97
CA ARG A 393 13.19 0.49 10.89
C ARG A 393 12.23 0.68 12.07
N VAL A 394 12.29 1.88 12.67
CA VAL A 394 11.55 2.29 13.87
C VAL A 394 10.13 2.77 13.52
N TYR A 395 9.13 2.27 14.23
CA TYR A 395 7.70 2.60 14.07
C TYR A 395 7.06 2.87 15.42
N SER A 396 6.19 3.88 15.51
CA SER A 396 5.32 4.03 16.68
C SER A 396 4.31 2.86 16.76
N ALA A 397 4.10 2.32 17.96
CA ALA A 397 3.09 1.29 18.23
C ALA A 397 1.66 1.81 17.97
N THR A 398 1.44 3.12 18.02
CA THR A 398 0.15 3.79 17.77
C THR A 398 -0.14 4.00 16.27
N ASN A 399 0.71 3.49 15.37
CA ASN A 399 0.54 3.64 13.92
C ASN A 399 -0.80 3.09 13.44
N GLY A 400 -1.59 3.97 12.80
CA GLY A 400 -3.00 3.72 12.45
C GLY A 400 -3.99 4.55 13.28
N SER A 401 -3.50 5.23 14.33
CA SER A 401 -4.22 6.24 15.12
C SER A 401 -3.44 7.57 15.15
N LEU A 402 -3.44 8.29 16.27
CA LEU A 402 -2.58 9.46 16.51
C LEU A 402 -1.11 9.01 16.63
N SER A 403 -0.25 9.49 15.73
CA SER A 403 1.18 9.11 15.68
C SER A 403 2.00 10.23 15.03
N PRO A 404 3.23 10.52 15.50
CA PRO A 404 4.16 11.45 14.85
C PRO A 404 4.52 11.06 13.41
N GLN A 405 4.31 9.79 13.04
CA GLN A 405 4.55 9.25 11.70
C GLN A 405 3.30 9.31 10.80
N GLY A 406 2.26 10.03 11.24
CA GLY A 406 0.98 10.16 10.55
C GLY A 406 0.99 11.11 9.33
N PRO A 407 -0.16 11.31 8.68
CA PRO A 407 -0.30 12.28 7.59
C PRO A 407 -0.20 13.73 8.11
N ASP A 408 -0.16 14.68 7.19
CA ASP A 408 0.05 16.12 7.43
C ASP A 408 -0.71 16.70 8.64
N TYR A 409 -2.04 16.55 8.69
CA TYR A 409 -2.86 17.06 9.80
C TYR A 409 -2.55 16.41 11.16
N VAL A 410 -2.06 15.17 11.17
CA VAL A 410 -1.67 14.47 12.41
C VAL A 410 -0.32 14.98 12.91
N LYS A 411 0.61 15.23 11.99
CA LYS A 411 1.89 15.85 12.34
C LYS A 411 1.70 17.27 12.86
N ALA A 412 0.81 18.05 12.25
CA ALA A 412 0.45 19.39 12.73
C ALA A 412 -0.23 19.39 14.11
N LEU A 413 -1.00 18.34 14.43
CA LEU A 413 -1.61 18.14 15.75
C LEU A 413 -0.58 17.83 16.85
N LEU A 414 0.66 17.51 16.51
CA LEU A 414 1.69 17.09 17.45
C LEU A 414 2.86 18.08 17.43
N GLN A 415 3.28 18.53 18.61
CA GLN A 415 4.46 19.38 18.80
C GLN A 415 5.25 18.87 20.01
N PHE A 416 6.51 19.29 20.16
CA PHE A 416 7.28 18.90 21.34
C PHE A 416 6.67 19.50 22.62
N ALA A 417 6.61 18.67 23.67
CA ALA A 417 6.09 19.09 24.97
C ALA A 417 7.01 20.06 25.69
N GLU A 418 8.31 19.97 25.40
CA GLU A 418 9.36 20.84 25.91
C GLU A 418 9.91 21.63 24.73
N GLY A 419 9.76 22.96 24.79
CA GLY A 419 10.24 23.89 23.78
C GLY A 419 11.49 24.60 24.25
N GLU A 420 12.26 25.13 23.32
CA GLU A 420 13.47 25.90 23.60
C GLU A 420 13.39 27.25 22.91
N LYS A 421 14.05 28.25 23.51
CA LYS A 421 14.26 29.52 22.82
C LYS A 421 15.04 29.29 21.54
N LEU A 422 14.75 30.06 20.50
CA LEU A 422 15.57 30.04 19.28
C LEU A 422 17.03 30.35 19.62
N GLY A 423 17.27 31.40 20.41
CA GLY A 423 18.57 31.74 21.02
C GLY A 423 19.63 32.26 20.05
N THR A 424 19.64 31.80 18.80
CA THR A 424 20.60 32.17 17.76
C THR A 424 19.92 32.48 16.44
N GLN A 425 20.57 33.29 15.60
CA GLN A 425 20.07 33.57 14.25
C GLN A 425 20.03 32.30 13.39
N GLU A 426 20.97 31.37 13.60
CA GLU A 426 21.00 30.09 12.89
C GLU A 426 19.75 29.24 13.16
N ALA A 427 19.24 29.25 14.39
CA ALA A 427 17.99 28.58 14.73
C ALA A 427 16.78 29.23 14.02
N ALA A 428 16.75 30.56 13.95
CA ALA A 428 15.72 31.29 13.22
C ALA A 428 15.80 31.05 11.70
N ASP A 429 17.01 30.89 11.16
CA ASP A 429 17.23 30.56 9.76
C ASP A 429 16.77 29.14 9.44
N TRP A 430 16.99 28.15 10.33
CA TRP A 430 16.44 26.81 10.20
C TRP A 430 14.90 26.79 10.28
N LEU A 431 14.31 27.61 11.14
CA LEU A 431 12.86 27.82 11.14
C LEU A 431 12.38 28.39 9.80
N ALA A 432 13.09 29.37 9.24
CA ALA A 432 12.75 29.94 7.94
C ALA A 432 12.86 28.93 6.79
N VAL A 433 13.89 28.08 6.80
CA VAL A 433 14.04 26.97 5.85
C VAL A 433 12.87 25.99 5.98
N HIS A 434 12.47 25.64 7.22
CA HIS A 434 11.32 24.78 7.46
C HIS A 434 10.02 25.35 6.87
N VAL A 435 9.76 26.64 7.09
CA VAL A 435 8.59 27.35 6.54
C VAL A 435 8.56 27.24 5.01
N ALA A 436 9.68 27.48 4.34
CA ALA A 436 9.77 27.33 2.88
C ALA A 436 9.56 25.88 2.42
N ASN A 437 10.12 24.90 3.15
CA ASN A 437 10.02 23.48 2.83
C ASN A 437 8.57 22.96 2.93
N VAL A 438 7.80 23.36 3.94
CA VAL A 438 6.39 22.91 4.08
C VAL A 438 5.47 23.56 3.06
N TRP A 439 5.81 24.77 2.60
CA TRP A 439 5.06 25.48 1.57
C TRP A 439 5.34 24.91 0.18
N ALA A 440 6.62 24.76 -0.18
CA ALA A 440 7.10 24.19 -1.45
C ALA A 440 6.45 24.77 -2.72
N ILE A 441 5.99 26.02 -2.66
CA ILE A 441 5.48 26.75 -3.83
C ILE A 441 6.64 27.07 -4.78
N ASP A 442 6.38 26.97 -6.09
CA ASP A 442 7.33 27.27 -7.16
C ASP A 442 8.68 26.52 -7.04
N LYS A 443 8.67 25.35 -6.39
CA LYS A 443 9.86 24.53 -6.11
C LYS A 443 10.91 25.24 -5.25
N ILE A 444 10.51 26.14 -4.35
CA ILE A 444 11.44 26.80 -3.42
C ILE A 444 12.23 25.79 -2.57
N ASP A 445 11.66 24.61 -2.29
CA ASP A 445 12.31 23.47 -1.63
C ASP A 445 13.44 22.82 -2.47
N LYS A 446 13.67 23.32 -3.69
CA LYS A 446 14.74 22.90 -4.61
C LYS A 446 15.74 24.02 -4.89
N GLU A 447 15.62 25.13 -4.18
CA GLU A 447 16.59 26.23 -4.18
C GLU A 447 17.54 26.13 -2.97
N SER A 448 18.57 26.99 -2.95
CA SER A 448 19.55 27.05 -1.87
C SER A 448 18.91 27.46 -0.53
N PHE A 449 19.53 27.12 0.59
CA PHE A 449 19.01 27.53 1.91
C PHE A 449 18.85 29.06 2.02
N ALA A 450 19.80 29.83 1.46
CA ALA A 450 19.70 31.29 1.42
C ALA A 450 18.44 31.77 0.67
N ALA A 451 18.11 31.16 -0.47
CA ALA A 451 16.90 31.48 -1.23
C ALA A 451 15.63 31.10 -0.45
N ARG A 452 15.63 29.95 0.23
CA ARG A 452 14.52 29.51 1.09
C ARG A 452 14.28 30.49 2.25
N ILE A 453 15.34 30.94 2.93
CA ILE A 453 15.28 31.96 3.99
C ILE A 453 14.74 33.28 3.43
N ALA A 454 15.24 33.72 2.27
CA ALA A 454 14.80 34.96 1.62
C ALA A 454 13.31 34.91 1.25
N TRP A 455 12.83 33.76 0.74
CA TRP A 455 11.42 33.55 0.43
C TRP A 455 10.55 33.69 1.68
N THR A 456 10.93 33.05 2.79
CA THR A 456 10.18 33.15 4.05
C THR A 456 10.12 34.60 4.54
N LYS A 457 11.26 35.32 4.53
CA LYS A 457 11.32 36.73 4.92
C LYS A 457 10.42 37.61 4.04
N ALA A 458 10.46 37.42 2.73
CA ALA A 458 9.64 38.16 1.77
C ALA A 458 8.12 37.92 1.94
N ASN A 459 7.74 36.75 2.46
CA ASN A 459 6.35 36.36 2.65
C ASN A 459 5.85 36.55 4.10
N THR A 460 6.62 37.24 4.96
CA THR A 460 6.30 37.40 6.40
C THR A 460 4.89 37.94 6.64
N GLU A 461 4.44 38.94 5.87
CA GLU A 461 3.09 39.49 6.05
C GLU A 461 1.99 38.45 5.78
N MET A 462 2.15 37.65 4.72
CA MET A 462 1.22 36.56 4.42
C MET A 462 1.22 35.52 5.55
N LEU A 463 2.39 35.14 6.04
CA LEU A 463 2.55 34.17 7.11
C LEU A 463 1.89 34.65 8.41
N CYS A 464 2.13 35.89 8.82
CA CYS A 464 1.52 36.46 10.03
C CYS A 464 -0.01 36.51 9.93
N ARG A 465 -0.56 36.91 8.77
CA ARG A 465 -2.02 36.92 8.55
C ARG A 465 -2.63 35.52 8.60
N VAL A 466 -1.97 34.53 7.99
CA VAL A 466 -2.39 33.12 8.05
C VAL A 466 -2.36 32.60 9.50
N ALA A 467 -1.32 32.94 10.27
CA ALA A 467 -1.19 32.54 11.67
C ALA A 467 -2.30 33.15 12.56
N GLU A 468 -2.68 34.41 12.31
CA GLU A 468 -3.75 35.09 13.04
C GLU A 468 -5.14 34.55 12.72
N ASN A 469 -5.42 34.30 11.44
CA ASN A 469 -6.72 33.85 11.00
C ASN A 469 -6.63 32.94 9.76
N PRO A 470 -6.39 31.62 9.96
CA PRO A 470 -6.29 30.67 8.87
C PRO A 470 -7.63 30.40 8.14
N TYR A 471 -8.75 30.92 8.63
CA TYR A 471 -10.06 30.76 7.98
C TYR A 471 -10.28 31.74 6.83
N ASP A 472 -9.88 32.99 7.04
CA ASP A 472 -10.00 34.07 6.05
C ASP A 472 -8.78 34.13 5.13
N PHE A 473 -7.58 33.89 5.67
CA PHE A 473 -6.34 33.84 4.91
C PHE A 473 -6.00 32.40 4.53
N ARG A 474 -6.45 31.97 3.34
CA ARG A 474 -6.42 30.57 2.91
C ARG A 474 -5.19 30.16 2.11
N GLN A 475 -4.17 31.01 1.99
CA GLN A 475 -2.96 30.72 1.20
C GLN A 475 -2.23 29.44 1.64
N TRP A 476 -2.39 29.03 2.91
CA TRP A 476 -1.86 27.77 3.42
C TRP A 476 -2.46 26.52 2.75
N THR A 477 -3.63 26.61 2.11
CA THR A 477 -4.22 25.47 1.40
C THR A 477 -3.46 25.08 0.14
N ASP A 478 -2.71 26.03 -0.43
CA ASP A 478 -1.88 25.82 -1.61
C ASP A 478 -0.53 25.17 -1.29
N ALA A 479 -0.14 25.15 -0.02
CA ALA A 479 1.08 24.48 0.44
C ALA A 479 1.06 22.97 0.14
N ASP A 480 2.26 22.40 -0.05
CA ASP A 480 2.40 20.94 -0.16
C ASP A 480 1.94 20.23 1.12
N LYS A 481 2.16 20.87 2.27
CA LYS A 481 1.80 20.40 3.63
C LYS A 481 0.92 21.42 4.36
N PRO A 482 -0.40 21.51 4.02
CA PRO A 482 -1.26 22.60 4.47
C PRO A 482 -1.29 22.84 5.99
N PHE A 483 -1.50 21.80 6.79
CA PHE A 483 -1.65 21.98 8.23
C PHE A 483 -0.31 22.24 8.94
N GLN A 484 0.77 21.61 8.48
CA GLN A 484 2.12 21.96 8.98
C GLN A 484 2.51 23.39 8.56
N ALA A 485 2.05 23.89 7.41
CA ALA A 485 2.27 25.26 6.98
C ALA A 485 1.59 26.28 7.89
N VAL A 486 0.40 25.98 8.43
CA VAL A 486 -0.26 26.82 9.45
C VAL A 486 0.59 26.86 10.73
N VAL A 487 1.08 25.71 11.22
CA VAL A 487 1.95 25.65 12.41
C VAL A 487 3.25 26.41 12.18
N ALA A 488 3.87 26.25 11.01
CA ALA A 488 5.10 26.95 10.65
C ALA A 488 4.88 28.47 10.56
N ALA A 489 3.73 28.92 10.07
CA ALA A 489 3.35 30.33 10.05
C ALA A 489 3.14 30.88 11.48
N MET A 490 2.50 30.11 12.38
CA MET A 490 2.33 30.47 13.79
C MET A 490 3.68 30.64 14.50
N GLU A 491 4.62 29.71 14.29
CA GLU A 491 5.97 29.79 14.85
C GLU A 491 6.79 30.93 14.26
N TRP A 492 6.65 31.20 12.95
CA TRP A 492 7.29 32.35 12.32
C TRP A 492 6.75 33.67 12.88
N LYS A 493 5.43 33.79 13.07
CA LYS A 493 4.82 34.95 13.71
C LYS A 493 5.37 35.14 15.13
N GLY A 494 5.45 34.08 15.92
CA GLY A 494 6.03 34.11 17.27
C GLY A 494 7.48 34.61 17.28
N TYR A 495 8.29 34.21 16.29
CA TYR A 495 9.64 34.76 16.09
C TYR A 495 9.63 36.25 15.73
N ILE A 496 8.72 36.72 14.87
CA ILE A 496 8.63 38.14 14.52
C ILE A 496 8.24 38.99 15.75
N GLU A 497 7.36 38.49 16.61
CA GLU A 497 6.89 39.20 17.81
C GLU A 497 7.93 39.21 18.94
N ASN A 498 8.63 38.08 19.16
CA ASN A 498 9.49 37.88 20.32
C ASN A 498 10.99 37.84 20.00
N GLY A 499 11.38 37.91 18.72
CA GLY A 499 12.76 37.75 18.27
C GLY A 499 13.35 36.40 18.69
N LEU A 500 14.64 36.40 19.04
CA LEU A 500 15.38 35.19 19.43
C LEU A 500 14.91 34.57 20.76
N ASP A 501 14.09 35.30 21.54
CA ASP A 501 13.50 34.80 22.78
C ASP A 501 12.24 33.94 22.55
N HIS A 502 11.74 33.84 21.30
CA HIS A 502 10.62 32.95 20.96
C HIS A 502 10.93 31.50 21.36
N VAL A 503 10.05 30.91 22.17
CA VAL A 503 10.15 29.51 22.60
C VAL A 503 9.44 28.63 21.59
N SER A 504 10.24 28.00 20.72
CA SER A 504 9.75 27.16 19.65
C SER A 504 9.52 25.73 20.08
N ARG A 505 8.53 25.07 19.48
CA ARG A 505 8.14 23.67 19.75
C ARG A 505 7.96 22.84 18.49
N ILE A 506 8.20 23.44 17.33
CA ILE A 506 8.00 22.79 16.05
C ILE A 506 9.13 21.82 15.75
N PRO A 507 8.82 20.60 15.25
CA PRO A 507 9.84 19.72 14.69
C PRO A 507 10.28 20.21 13.31
N VAL A 508 11.50 20.73 13.21
CA VAL A 508 12.14 21.06 11.94
C VAL A 508 12.73 19.78 11.34
N ALA A 509 12.12 19.29 10.27
CA ALA A 509 12.52 18.05 9.60
C ALA A 509 13.58 18.27 8.50
N LEU A 510 14.56 17.38 8.45
CA LEU A 510 15.62 17.24 7.46
C LEU A 510 15.43 15.90 6.73
N ASP A 511 14.93 15.97 5.50
CA ASP A 511 14.61 14.79 4.69
C ASP A 511 15.80 14.36 3.82
N GLY A 512 16.04 13.05 3.72
CA GLY A 512 16.93 12.49 2.72
C GLY A 512 16.40 12.70 1.29
N SER A 513 17.29 13.05 0.35
CA SER A 513 16.91 13.30 -1.05
C SER A 513 16.33 12.05 -1.75
N CYS A 514 17.02 10.91 -1.58
CA CYS A 514 16.60 9.60 -2.05
C CYS A 514 17.40 8.54 -1.26
N SER A 515 16.96 8.27 -0.02
CA SER A 515 17.72 7.47 0.96
C SER A 515 18.32 6.19 0.37
N GLY A 516 17.53 5.38 -0.33
CA GLY A 516 18.05 4.12 -0.88
C GLY A 516 19.22 4.30 -1.86
N LEU A 517 19.17 5.32 -2.71
CA LEU A 517 20.26 5.64 -3.63
C LEU A 517 21.42 6.37 -2.94
N GLN A 518 21.17 7.13 -1.87
CA GLN A 518 22.22 7.70 -1.04
C GLN A 518 23.06 6.58 -0.40
N HIS A 519 22.40 5.60 0.21
CA HIS A 519 23.07 4.45 0.84
C HIS A 519 23.85 3.62 -0.19
N LEU A 520 23.26 3.29 -1.35
CA LEU A 520 23.96 2.54 -2.40
C LEU A 520 25.11 3.36 -3.03
N GLY A 521 24.89 4.64 -3.29
CA GLY A 521 25.89 5.55 -3.85
C GLY A 521 27.12 5.67 -2.96
N MET A 522 26.91 5.81 -1.64
CA MET A 522 28.00 5.91 -0.67
C MET A 522 28.70 4.55 -0.45
N ALA A 523 27.95 3.45 -0.31
CA ALA A 523 28.51 2.11 -0.13
C ALA A 523 29.45 1.71 -1.27
N LEU A 524 29.03 2.00 -2.50
CA LEU A 524 29.74 1.64 -3.73
C LEU A 524 30.66 2.77 -4.24
N ARG A 525 30.81 3.85 -3.47
CA ARG A 525 31.63 5.03 -3.82
C ARG A 525 31.34 5.57 -5.24
N CYS A 526 30.07 5.62 -5.64
CA CYS A 526 29.69 6.07 -6.98
C CYS A 526 29.51 7.58 -7.03
N LYS A 527 30.41 8.28 -7.73
CA LYS A 527 30.42 9.73 -7.84
C LYS A 527 29.20 10.26 -8.61
N GLU A 528 28.80 9.59 -9.68
CA GLU A 528 27.63 9.95 -10.49
C GLU A 528 26.35 9.85 -9.66
N THR A 529 26.15 8.72 -8.95
CA THR A 529 25.01 8.55 -8.06
C THR A 529 25.05 9.58 -6.94
N GLY A 530 26.23 9.76 -6.31
CA GLY A 530 26.44 10.70 -5.21
C GLY A 530 26.10 12.13 -5.59
N LYS A 531 26.43 12.58 -6.80
CA LYS A 531 26.02 13.88 -7.33
C LYS A 531 24.49 13.99 -7.38
N GLU A 532 23.82 13.04 -8.03
CA GLU A 532 22.35 13.08 -8.26
C GLU A 532 21.52 13.02 -6.98
N VAL A 533 22.10 12.50 -5.89
CA VAL A 533 21.44 12.34 -4.59
C VAL A 533 22.08 13.18 -3.48
N ASN A 534 22.80 14.24 -3.88
CA ASN A 534 23.35 15.26 -2.99
C ASN A 534 24.31 14.73 -1.92
N LEU A 535 25.11 13.70 -2.20
CA LEU A 535 26.23 13.28 -1.32
C LEU A 535 27.46 14.17 -1.47
N MET A 536 27.47 15.06 -2.46
CA MET A 536 28.59 15.93 -2.81
C MET A 536 28.17 17.41 -2.69
N PRO A 537 29.12 18.35 -2.49
CA PRO A 537 28.82 19.77 -2.50
C PRO A 537 28.24 20.22 -3.84
N ALA A 538 27.20 21.05 -3.78
CA ALA A 538 26.57 21.68 -4.94
C ALA A 538 25.99 23.04 -4.53
N GLU A 539 25.86 23.97 -5.48
CA GLU A 539 25.24 25.28 -5.23
C GLU A 539 23.72 25.16 -4.99
N LYS A 540 23.07 24.25 -5.71
CA LYS A 540 21.63 23.95 -5.59
C LYS A 540 21.38 22.45 -5.40
N PRO A 541 20.28 22.08 -4.70
CA PRO A 541 19.84 20.69 -4.59
C PRO A 541 19.69 20.04 -5.97
N GLN A 542 20.32 18.88 -6.16
CA GLN A 542 20.14 18.05 -7.34
C GLN A 542 18.80 17.30 -7.27
N ASP A 543 18.19 17.09 -8.43
CA ASP A 543 16.88 16.46 -8.58
C ASP A 543 16.97 15.29 -9.56
N ILE A 544 17.40 14.12 -9.06
CA ILE A 544 17.52 12.89 -9.85
C ILE A 544 16.25 12.57 -10.66
N TYR A 545 15.07 12.93 -10.13
CA TYR A 545 13.80 12.67 -10.80
C TYR A 545 13.65 13.53 -12.05
N GLN A 546 14.08 14.79 -11.98
CA GLN A 546 14.15 15.67 -13.15
C GLN A 546 15.28 15.22 -14.09
N THR A 547 16.46 14.85 -13.59
CA THR A 547 17.57 14.35 -14.43
C THR A 547 17.15 13.13 -15.25
N VAL A 548 16.47 12.17 -14.63
CA VAL A 548 16.02 10.95 -15.32
C VAL A 548 14.96 11.25 -16.37
N ILE A 549 13.98 12.12 -16.09
CA ILE A 549 12.95 12.45 -17.09
C ILE A 549 13.50 13.32 -18.23
N ASP A 550 14.48 14.18 -17.96
CA ASP A 550 15.15 15.00 -18.97
C ASP A 550 15.93 14.11 -19.97
N LYS A 551 16.45 12.95 -19.55
CA LYS A 551 17.04 11.93 -20.45
C LYS A 551 16.00 11.19 -21.31
N VAL A 552 14.73 11.17 -20.89
CA VAL A 552 13.63 10.48 -21.59
C VAL A 552 12.97 11.39 -22.63
N LEU A 553 12.94 12.71 -22.41
CA LEU A 553 12.30 13.65 -23.33
C LEU A 553 12.85 13.55 -24.78
N PRO A 554 14.18 13.57 -25.03
CA PRO A 554 14.70 13.41 -26.40
C PRO A 554 14.31 12.08 -27.04
N GLU A 555 14.24 10.99 -26.26
CA GLU A 555 13.81 9.68 -26.77
C GLU A 555 12.33 9.72 -27.18
N LEU A 556 11.46 10.39 -26.42
CA LEU A 556 10.05 10.58 -26.80
C LEU A 556 9.90 11.46 -28.04
N ILE A 557 10.66 12.56 -28.14
CA ILE A 557 10.66 13.43 -29.32
C ILE A 557 11.17 12.66 -30.54
N ASN A 558 12.24 11.88 -30.42
CA ASN A 558 12.78 11.05 -31.50
C ASN A 558 11.81 9.96 -31.96
N ILE A 559 10.95 9.46 -31.06
CA ILE A 559 9.90 8.50 -31.42
C ILE A 559 8.83 9.18 -32.28
N VAL A 560 8.42 10.41 -31.94
CA VAL A 560 7.32 11.11 -32.62
C VAL A 560 7.79 11.88 -33.86
N GLY A 561 9.02 12.39 -33.87
CA GLY A 561 9.55 13.24 -34.92
C GLY A 561 9.47 14.75 -34.61
N PRO A 562 10.19 15.58 -35.39
CA PRO A 562 10.14 17.04 -35.27
C PRO A 562 8.76 17.59 -35.65
N GLY A 563 8.39 18.76 -35.10
CA GLY A 563 7.09 19.39 -35.36
C GLY A 563 5.91 18.74 -34.63
N TRP A 564 6.18 17.88 -33.64
CA TRP A 564 5.11 17.22 -32.87
C TRP A 564 4.21 18.19 -32.09
N GLU A 565 4.70 19.39 -31.75
CA GLU A 565 3.96 20.40 -30.98
C GLU A 565 2.74 20.95 -31.72
N ASP A 566 2.76 20.89 -33.05
CA ASP A 566 1.70 21.39 -33.93
C ASP A 566 0.71 20.28 -34.34
N LEU A 567 0.97 19.03 -33.96
CA LEU A 567 0.09 17.91 -34.28
C LEU A 567 -1.11 17.88 -33.34
N ASP A 568 -2.29 17.68 -33.92
CA ASP A 568 -3.51 17.30 -33.20
C ASP A 568 -3.71 15.77 -33.22
N TYR A 569 -4.82 15.29 -32.65
CA TYR A 569 -5.10 13.85 -32.64
C TYR A 569 -5.20 13.24 -34.06
N PRO A 570 -5.95 13.81 -35.02
CA PRO A 570 -5.91 13.35 -36.42
C PRO A 570 -4.51 13.41 -37.05
N GLY A 571 -3.75 14.48 -36.78
CA GLY A 571 -2.42 14.72 -37.30
C GLY A 571 -1.42 13.65 -36.88
N ILE A 572 -1.41 13.24 -35.61
CA ILE A 572 -0.52 12.18 -35.14
C ILE A 572 -0.88 10.81 -35.74
N ILE A 573 -2.17 10.54 -35.97
CA ILE A 573 -2.60 9.30 -36.63
C ILE A 573 -2.05 9.25 -38.05
N LYS A 574 -2.21 10.33 -38.82
CA LYS A 574 -1.66 10.43 -40.18
C LYS A 574 -0.14 10.31 -40.18
N HIS A 575 0.54 10.97 -39.25
CA HIS A 575 1.98 10.88 -39.10
C HIS A 575 2.45 9.43 -38.84
N ALA A 576 1.78 8.73 -37.92
CA ALA A 576 2.08 7.32 -37.63
C ALA A 576 1.79 6.40 -38.84
N GLU A 577 0.77 6.69 -39.65
CA GLU A 577 0.48 5.95 -40.88
C GLU A 577 1.55 6.16 -41.96
N ASN A 578 2.07 7.39 -42.12
CA ASN A 578 3.16 7.66 -43.06
C ASN A 578 4.42 6.86 -42.69
N ALA A 579 4.75 6.75 -41.40
CA ALA A 579 5.85 5.92 -40.93
C ALA A 579 5.63 4.42 -41.25
N MET A 580 4.39 3.93 -41.21
CA MET A 580 4.07 2.57 -41.66
C MET A 580 4.26 2.40 -43.17
N GLU A 581 3.95 3.44 -43.96
CA GLU A 581 4.11 3.42 -45.41
C GLU A 581 5.58 3.29 -45.82
N GLU A 582 6.49 3.97 -45.13
CA GLU A 582 7.93 3.82 -45.33
C GLU A 582 8.41 2.39 -45.07
N ILE A 583 7.95 1.78 -43.96
CA ILE A 583 8.27 0.38 -43.62
C ILE A 583 7.72 -0.57 -44.68
N TYR A 584 6.49 -0.35 -45.14
CA TYR A 584 5.87 -1.12 -46.21
C TYR A 584 6.69 -1.02 -47.50
N ASN A 585 7.03 0.19 -47.95
CA ASN A 585 7.77 0.43 -49.18
C ASN A 585 9.18 -0.18 -49.14
N LYS A 586 9.88 -0.08 -48.00
CA LYS A 586 11.21 -0.68 -47.79
C LYS A 586 11.19 -2.21 -47.86
N ASN A 587 10.10 -2.85 -47.42
CA ASN A 587 10.01 -4.30 -47.26
C ASN A 587 9.16 -5.00 -48.33
N LYS A 588 8.45 -4.25 -49.18
CA LYS A 588 7.49 -4.76 -50.17
C LYS A 588 8.10 -5.83 -51.10
N SER A 589 9.27 -5.55 -51.67
CA SER A 589 9.99 -6.45 -52.58
C SER A 589 10.58 -7.66 -51.83
N LYS A 590 11.27 -7.40 -50.72
CA LYS A 590 11.96 -8.41 -49.90
C LYS A 590 11.01 -9.47 -49.33
N PHE A 591 9.83 -9.06 -48.86
CA PHE A 591 8.85 -9.97 -48.24
C PHE A 591 7.70 -10.35 -49.18
N ARG A 592 7.78 -9.98 -50.47
CA ARG A 592 6.76 -10.26 -51.51
C ARG A 592 5.35 -9.91 -51.04
N ILE A 593 5.17 -8.71 -50.48
CA ILE A 593 3.89 -8.25 -49.96
C ILE A 593 2.96 -7.98 -51.16
N LYS A 594 1.97 -8.86 -51.38
CA LYS A 594 1.05 -8.79 -52.52
C LYS A 594 -0.09 -7.78 -52.36
N LYS A 595 -0.44 -7.44 -51.12
CA LYS A 595 -1.59 -6.56 -50.81
C LYS A 595 -1.23 -5.08 -51.01
N PRO A 596 -2.14 -4.23 -51.52
CA PRO A 596 -1.96 -2.79 -51.54
C PRO A 596 -1.75 -2.21 -50.13
N PHE A 597 -1.09 -1.05 -50.02
CA PHE A 597 -0.78 -0.44 -48.73
C PHE A 597 -2.03 -0.19 -47.88
N ALA A 598 -3.13 0.27 -48.46
CA ALA A 598 -4.38 0.53 -47.74
C ALA A 598 -4.90 -0.71 -47.00
N GLU A 599 -4.91 -1.87 -47.66
CA GLU A 599 -5.32 -3.13 -47.03
C GLU A 599 -4.28 -3.66 -46.04
N TRP A 600 -2.99 -3.54 -46.39
CA TRP A 600 -1.90 -3.99 -45.53
C TRP A 600 -1.83 -3.21 -44.22
N LYS A 601 -2.05 -1.88 -44.28
CA LYS A 601 -2.09 -0.97 -43.14
C LYS A 601 -3.13 -1.40 -42.11
N GLU A 602 -4.36 -1.68 -42.55
CA GLU A 602 -5.44 -2.09 -41.64
C GLU A 602 -5.20 -3.46 -40.99
N ILE A 603 -4.49 -4.36 -41.68
CA ILE A 603 -4.05 -5.63 -41.11
C ILE A 603 -2.93 -5.41 -40.10
N ALA A 604 -1.94 -4.59 -40.44
CA ALA A 604 -0.79 -4.31 -39.60
C ALA A 604 -1.20 -3.55 -38.32
N LYS A 605 -2.20 -2.66 -38.36
CA LYS A 605 -2.72 -1.94 -37.18
C LYS A 605 -3.42 -2.84 -36.16
N LYS A 606 -4.11 -3.90 -36.60
CA LYS A 606 -4.93 -4.73 -35.71
C LYS A 606 -4.08 -5.72 -34.90
N GLU A 607 -4.56 -6.11 -33.72
CA GLU A 607 -3.97 -7.22 -32.97
C GLU A 607 -4.26 -8.55 -33.67
N LYS A 608 -3.21 -9.29 -34.03
CA LYS A 608 -3.36 -10.64 -34.57
C LYS A 608 -3.52 -11.62 -33.40
N LYS A 609 -4.73 -12.18 -33.22
CA LYS A 609 -5.01 -13.20 -32.20
C LYS A 609 -5.34 -14.54 -32.85
N LYS A 610 -4.94 -15.64 -32.20
CA LYS A 610 -5.39 -16.99 -32.52
C LYS A 610 -6.81 -17.20 -31.98
N LYS A 611 -7.49 -18.28 -32.39
CA LYS A 611 -8.84 -18.66 -31.91
C LYS A 611 -8.91 -18.86 -30.39
N ASP A 612 -7.78 -19.15 -29.74
CA ASP A 612 -7.64 -19.30 -28.28
C ASP A 612 -7.41 -17.95 -27.54
N GLY A 613 -7.39 -16.82 -28.26
CA GLY A 613 -7.14 -15.49 -27.72
C GLY A 613 -5.67 -15.11 -27.54
N THR A 614 -4.71 -16.01 -27.82
CA THR A 614 -3.27 -15.74 -27.73
C THR A 614 -2.76 -14.95 -28.93
N LEU A 615 -1.67 -14.17 -28.76
CA LEU A 615 -1.08 -13.40 -29.85
C LEU A 615 -0.53 -14.32 -30.95
N ALA A 616 -0.98 -14.11 -32.18
CA ALA A 616 -0.52 -14.83 -33.36
C ALA A 616 0.77 -14.20 -33.92
N LYS A 617 1.67 -15.04 -34.41
CA LYS A 617 2.95 -14.61 -35.00
C LYS A 617 2.70 -13.75 -36.25
N ARG A 618 3.27 -12.55 -36.29
CA ARG A 618 3.26 -11.66 -37.46
C ARG A 618 4.49 -11.91 -38.32
N ILE A 619 4.40 -11.57 -39.61
CA ILE A 619 5.63 -11.42 -40.42
C ILE A 619 6.39 -10.17 -39.96
N ALA A 620 7.72 -10.20 -40.03
CA ALA A 620 8.59 -9.14 -39.51
C ALA A 620 8.17 -7.69 -39.85
N PRO A 621 7.87 -7.33 -41.12
CA PRO A 621 7.46 -5.96 -41.45
C PRO A 621 6.09 -5.56 -40.87
N GLU A 622 5.16 -6.52 -40.68
CA GLU A 622 3.87 -6.24 -40.01
C GLU A 622 4.07 -5.99 -38.51
N GLN A 623 5.01 -6.70 -37.88
CA GLN A 623 5.36 -6.48 -36.47
C GLN A 623 6.03 -5.12 -36.29
N GLU A 624 7.00 -4.80 -37.14
CA GLU A 624 7.71 -3.51 -37.12
C GLU A 624 6.74 -2.33 -37.31
N ALA A 625 5.83 -2.41 -38.30
CA ALA A 625 4.85 -1.36 -38.51
C ALA A 625 3.81 -1.25 -37.38
N TYR A 626 3.37 -2.37 -36.82
CA TYR A 626 2.47 -2.37 -35.64
C TYR A 626 3.14 -1.70 -34.44
N GLU A 627 4.38 -2.06 -34.14
CA GLU A 627 5.15 -1.49 -33.03
C GLU A 627 5.39 0.00 -33.25
N THR A 628 5.86 0.41 -34.42
CA THR A 628 6.13 1.82 -34.77
C THR A 628 4.88 2.68 -34.63
N TYR A 629 3.76 2.26 -35.23
CA TYR A 629 2.50 2.99 -35.17
C TYR A 629 2.04 3.23 -33.73
N HIS A 630 1.99 2.15 -32.92
CA HIS A 630 1.51 2.27 -31.54
C HIS A 630 2.51 3.02 -30.65
N ARG A 631 3.82 2.90 -30.93
CA ARG A 631 4.87 3.59 -30.17
C ARG A 631 4.83 5.11 -30.39
N ILE A 632 4.60 5.56 -31.62
CA ILE A 632 4.41 6.98 -31.98
C ILE A 632 3.25 7.58 -31.19
N ILE A 633 2.07 6.96 -31.27
CA ILE A 633 0.86 7.44 -30.57
C ILE A 633 1.07 7.42 -29.05
N ALA A 634 1.68 6.36 -28.53
CA ALA A 634 1.95 6.24 -27.11
C ALA A 634 2.94 7.29 -26.57
N ALA A 635 3.95 7.65 -27.36
CA ALA A 635 4.91 8.71 -27.02
C ALA A 635 4.27 10.10 -27.09
N PHE A 636 3.48 10.35 -28.14
CA PHE A 636 2.74 11.60 -28.31
C PHE A 636 1.75 11.88 -27.16
N ALA A 637 1.08 10.84 -26.64
CA ALA A 637 0.24 10.97 -25.45
C ALA A 637 1.02 11.48 -24.22
N TRP A 638 2.26 11.01 -24.02
CA TRP A 638 3.10 11.47 -22.92
C TRP A 638 3.61 12.89 -23.11
N LEU A 639 3.98 13.26 -24.34
CA LEU A 639 4.37 14.63 -24.66
C LEU A 639 3.21 15.60 -24.43
N ASN A 640 1.99 15.27 -24.89
CA ASN A 640 0.80 16.09 -24.66
C ASN A 640 0.38 16.20 -23.18
N PHE A 641 0.63 15.17 -22.38
CA PHE A 641 0.26 15.18 -20.96
C PHE A 641 1.31 15.86 -20.07
N GLY A 642 2.58 15.56 -20.30
CA GLY A 642 3.65 15.80 -19.34
C GLY A 642 4.55 17.00 -19.65
N TYR A 643 4.50 17.52 -20.87
CA TYR A 643 5.39 18.57 -21.35
C TYR A 643 4.82 19.94 -21.00
N ASP A 644 5.66 20.75 -20.36
CA ASP A 644 5.34 22.12 -20.06
C ASP A 644 5.98 23.05 -21.10
N LYS A 645 5.13 23.69 -21.91
CA LYS A 645 5.55 24.62 -22.97
C LYS A 645 6.33 25.83 -22.44
N LYS A 646 6.11 26.24 -21.19
CA LYS A 646 6.83 27.40 -20.60
C LYS A 646 8.26 27.05 -20.24
N THR A 647 8.47 25.83 -19.73
CA THR A 647 9.79 25.39 -19.27
C THR A 647 10.55 24.55 -20.29
N GLY A 648 9.88 24.06 -21.33
CA GLY A 648 10.46 23.15 -22.34
C GLY A 648 10.84 21.79 -21.77
N LYS A 649 10.23 21.38 -20.64
CA LYS A 649 10.60 20.17 -19.89
C LYS A 649 9.41 19.27 -19.60
N LEU A 650 9.69 17.99 -19.38
CA LEU A 650 8.71 17.06 -18.81
C LEU A 650 8.66 17.21 -17.29
N SER A 651 7.45 17.06 -16.73
CA SER A 651 7.28 17.07 -15.28
C SER A 651 7.99 15.91 -14.60
N ARG A 652 8.87 16.19 -13.62
CA ARG A 652 9.47 15.17 -12.73
C ARG A 652 8.45 14.24 -12.05
N LYS A 653 7.19 14.66 -11.92
CA LYS A 653 6.11 13.83 -11.33
C LYS A 653 5.93 12.51 -12.07
N LEU A 654 6.27 12.46 -13.37
CA LEU A 654 6.24 11.25 -14.20
C LEU A 654 7.29 10.21 -13.80
N ALA A 655 8.49 10.66 -13.41
CA ALA A 655 9.59 9.78 -13.01
C ALA A 655 9.62 9.49 -11.50
N LYS A 656 9.09 10.39 -10.66
CA LYS A 656 9.26 10.38 -9.19
C LYS A 656 9.01 9.00 -8.55
N ASN A 657 7.84 8.40 -8.78
CA ASN A 657 7.49 7.13 -8.12
C ASN A 657 8.36 5.96 -8.61
N ALA A 658 8.60 5.89 -9.92
CA ALA A 658 9.40 4.83 -10.53
C ALA A 658 10.84 4.88 -10.02
N VAL A 659 11.49 6.04 -10.14
CA VAL A 659 12.89 6.22 -9.72
C VAL A 659 13.05 6.04 -8.20
N MET A 660 12.11 6.56 -7.39
CA MET A 660 12.15 6.39 -5.93
C MET A 660 12.03 4.92 -5.49
N THR A 661 11.33 4.08 -6.27
CA THR A 661 11.15 2.65 -5.97
C THR A 661 12.22 1.75 -6.58
N PHE A 662 13.09 2.30 -7.44
CA PHE A 662 14.18 1.56 -8.08
C PHE A 662 15.16 0.97 -7.04
N ALA A 663 15.63 1.78 -6.09
CA ALA A 663 16.50 1.33 -5.00
C ALA A 663 15.85 0.29 -4.07
N TYR A 664 14.53 0.09 -4.21
CA TYR A 664 13.75 -0.89 -3.47
C TYR A 664 13.35 -2.10 -4.30
N GLY A 665 14.06 -2.36 -5.41
CA GLY A 665 13.87 -3.54 -6.26
C GLY A 665 12.76 -3.44 -7.31
N SER A 666 12.17 -2.25 -7.52
CA SER A 666 11.19 -2.08 -8.59
C SER A 666 11.87 -2.00 -9.96
N GLU A 667 11.53 -2.93 -10.84
CA GLU A 667 11.99 -2.97 -12.23
C GLU A 667 10.93 -2.43 -13.22
N GLN A 668 11.15 -2.62 -14.52
CA GLN A 668 10.27 -2.15 -15.60
C GLN A 668 8.79 -2.55 -15.42
N TYR A 669 8.53 -3.79 -14.96
CA TYR A 669 7.16 -4.24 -14.70
C TYR A 669 6.50 -3.42 -13.58
N GLY A 670 7.24 -3.20 -12.47
CA GLY A 670 6.78 -2.38 -11.36
C GLY A 670 6.51 -0.93 -11.80
N PHE A 671 7.37 -0.36 -12.62
CA PHE A 671 7.19 1.00 -13.18
C PHE A 671 5.93 1.09 -14.03
N THR A 672 5.67 0.07 -14.86
CA THR A 672 4.48 0.01 -15.72
C THR A 672 3.19 0.07 -14.89
N GLU A 673 3.10 -0.72 -13.82
CA GLU A 673 1.92 -0.72 -12.96
C GLU A 673 1.76 0.59 -12.17
N GLN A 674 2.87 1.18 -11.71
CA GLN A 674 2.85 2.48 -11.06
C GLN A 674 2.35 3.58 -11.99
N LEU A 675 2.82 3.64 -13.23
CA LEU A 675 2.37 4.63 -14.23
C LEU A 675 0.89 4.47 -14.56
N LYS A 676 0.41 3.23 -14.75
CA LYS A 676 -1.02 2.94 -15.00
C LYS A 676 -1.91 3.46 -13.88
N VAL A 677 -1.54 3.21 -12.63
CA VAL A 677 -2.39 3.48 -11.46
C VAL A 677 -2.24 4.92 -10.96
N ARG A 678 -1.01 5.44 -10.87
CA ARG A 678 -0.73 6.72 -10.21
C ARG A 678 -0.73 7.91 -11.18
N VAL A 679 -0.51 7.68 -12.47
CA VAL A 679 -0.40 8.75 -13.48
C VAL A 679 -1.56 8.67 -14.47
N ILE A 680 -1.59 7.67 -15.34
CA ILE A 680 -2.57 7.60 -16.44
C ILE A 680 -4.00 7.57 -15.89
N LYS A 681 -4.29 6.73 -14.90
CA LYS A 681 -5.64 6.66 -14.33
C LYS A 681 -6.09 8.00 -13.75
N LYS A 682 -5.22 8.71 -13.02
CA LYS A 682 -5.56 10.03 -12.44
C LYS A 682 -5.75 11.09 -13.52
N ALA A 683 -4.86 11.10 -14.52
CA ALA A 683 -4.96 12.02 -15.66
C ALA A 683 -6.27 11.83 -16.44
N MET A 684 -6.67 10.60 -16.71
CA MET A 684 -7.98 10.31 -17.32
C MET A 684 -9.14 10.70 -16.41
N ASP A 685 -8.96 10.55 -15.09
CA ASP A 685 -9.97 10.93 -14.10
C ASP A 685 -10.16 12.45 -14.01
N GLU A 686 -9.10 13.24 -14.25
CA GLU A 686 -9.08 14.71 -14.22
C GLU A 686 -9.43 15.33 -15.58
N GLY A 687 -8.99 14.72 -16.70
CA GLY A 687 -9.18 15.22 -18.06
C GLY A 687 -10.57 15.02 -18.66
N GLY A 688 -11.48 14.31 -17.97
CA GLY A 688 -12.83 14.01 -18.45
C GLY A 688 -12.88 12.92 -19.53
N SER A 689 -13.99 12.17 -19.56
CA SER A 689 -14.30 11.20 -20.63
C SER A 689 -15.05 11.89 -21.77
N ASN A 690 -14.64 11.66 -23.03
CA ASN A 690 -15.18 12.12 -24.32
C ASN A 690 -16.51 12.95 -24.26
N GLU A 691 -16.29 14.24 -24.04
CA GLU A 691 -16.93 15.48 -24.51
C GLU A 691 -18.38 15.92 -24.19
N THR A 692 -18.44 17.26 -24.06
CA THR A 692 -19.52 18.27 -24.17
C THR A 692 -20.84 18.04 -23.44
N PHE A 693 -20.87 18.46 -22.17
CA PHE A 693 -22.08 19.03 -21.59
C PHE A 693 -21.91 20.50 -21.11
N ASP A 694 -20.72 21.10 -21.32
CA ASP A 694 -20.40 22.51 -21.00
C ASP A 694 -19.38 23.13 -22.00
N GLY A 695 -19.25 22.58 -23.22
CA GLY A 695 -18.36 23.15 -24.25
C GLY A 695 -16.84 22.93 -24.06
N ILE A 696 -16.40 22.07 -23.15
CA ILE A 696 -14.98 21.76 -22.92
C ILE A 696 -14.54 20.54 -23.76
N ILE A 697 -13.57 20.75 -24.65
CA ILE A 697 -12.91 19.72 -25.49
C ILE A 697 -12.00 18.85 -24.61
N ALA A 698 -12.06 17.52 -24.79
CA ALA A 698 -11.24 16.59 -24.00
C ALA A 698 -9.75 16.69 -24.40
N PRO A 699 -8.80 16.66 -23.46
CA PRO A 699 -7.39 16.70 -23.79
C PRO A 699 -6.96 15.52 -24.68
N VAL A 700 -6.11 15.77 -25.68
CA VAL A 700 -5.65 14.78 -26.67
C VAL A 700 -5.11 13.49 -26.05
N TYR A 701 -4.37 13.59 -24.94
CA TYR A 701 -3.85 12.41 -24.23
C TYR A 701 -4.96 11.53 -23.63
N SER A 702 -6.08 12.14 -23.20
CA SER A 702 -7.22 11.44 -22.60
C SER A 702 -7.92 10.59 -23.66
N LEU A 703 -8.14 11.19 -24.84
CA LEU A 703 -8.68 10.52 -26.03
C LEU A 703 -7.85 9.27 -26.39
N ILE A 704 -6.53 9.41 -26.43
CA ILE A 704 -5.61 8.30 -26.74
C ILE A 704 -5.72 7.18 -25.71
N TRP A 705 -5.69 7.50 -24.40
CA TRP A 705 -5.69 6.48 -23.36
C TRP A 705 -7.04 5.78 -23.15
N ASP A 706 -8.13 6.37 -23.61
CA ASP A 706 -9.47 5.77 -23.52
C ASP A 706 -9.61 4.50 -24.38
N GLU A 707 -8.83 4.36 -25.45
CA GLU A 707 -8.83 3.14 -26.30
C GLU A 707 -8.31 1.87 -25.58
N GLY A 708 -8.00 1.92 -24.28
CA GLY A 708 -7.69 0.78 -23.41
C GLY A 708 -6.33 0.12 -23.68
N LYS A 709 -6.02 -0.20 -24.94
CA LYS A 709 -4.73 -0.72 -25.41
C LYS A 709 -3.60 0.29 -25.19
N TYR A 710 -3.84 1.57 -25.49
CA TYR A 710 -2.81 2.60 -25.39
C TYR A 710 -2.46 2.93 -23.94
N LYS A 711 -3.37 2.73 -22.99
CA LYS A 711 -3.04 2.83 -21.56
C LYS A 711 -1.91 1.89 -21.15
N ALA A 712 -1.99 0.63 -21.58
CA ALA A 712 -0.97 -0.36 -21.26
C ALA A 712 0.32 -0.12 -22.05
N LEU A 713 0.20 0.23 -23.34
CA LEU A 713 1.34 0.50 -24.22
C LEU A 713 2.11 1.75 -23.81
N SER A 714 1.43 2.88 -23.55
CA SER A 714 2.03 4.11 -23.05
C SER A 714 2.74 3.89 -21.71
N ALA A 715 2.11 3.19 -20.77
CA ALA A 715 2.75 2.88 -19.49
C ALA A 715 4.01 2.03 -19.67
N SER A 716 3.95 0.99 -20.51
CA SER A 716 5.09 0.11 -20.78
C SER A 716 6.23 0.85 -21.49
N LEU A 717 5.91 1.73 -22.44
CA LEU A 717 6.88 2.53 -23.17
C LEU A 717 7.65 3.46 -22.23
N LEU A 718 6.94 4.28 -21.45
CA LEU A 718 7.59 5.21 -20.54
C LEU A 718 8.34 4.46 -19.42
N ALA A 719 7.79 3.35 -18.91
CA ALA A 719 8.50 2.50 -17.94
C ALA A 719 9.83 1.98 -18.49
N LYS A 720 9.86 1.52 -19.75
CA LYS A 720 11.09 1.06 -20.41
C LYS A 720 12.12 2.18 -20.54
N LEU A 721 11.70 3.37 -20.98
CA LEU A 721 12.57 4.53 -21.13
C LEU A 721 13.10 5.02 -19.77
N LEU A 722 12.23 5.10 -18.76
CA LEU A 722 12.61 5.45 -17.39
C LEU A 722 13.60 4.43 -16.80
N TYR A 723 13.36 3.13 -16.99
CA TYR A 723 14.25 2.09 -16.50
C TYR A 723 15.65 2.20 -17.14
N LYS A 724 15.71 2.34 -18.47
CA LYS A 724 16.97 2.58 -19.19
C LYS A 724 17.68 3.85 -18.68
N ALA A 725 16.93 4.94 -18.49
CA ALA A 725 17.47 6.22 -18.05
C ALA A 725 17.99 6.17 -16.60
N VAL A 726 17.28 5.53 -15.66
CA VAL A 726 17.74 5.42 -14.27
C VAL A 726 18.94 4.49 -14.17
N THR A 727 18.96 3.33 -14.84
CA THR A 727 20.12 2.42 -14.82
C THR A 727 21.36 3.07 -15.42
N GLY A 728 21.20 3.91 -16.45
CA GLY A 728 22.29 4.69 -17.03
C GLY A 728 22.70 5.92 -16.20
N THR A 729 21.93 6.29 -15.19
CA THR A 729 22.24 7.42 -14.28
C THR A 729 22.93 6.94 -13.02
N VAL A 730 22.49 5.80 -12.46
CA VAL A 730 23.00 5.24 -11.20
C VAL A 730 23.60 3.84 -11.43
N VAL A 731 24.59 3.76 -12.32
CA VAL A 731 25.17 2.50 -12.84
C VAL A 731 25.65 1.59 -11.71
N LYS A 732 26.46 2.10 -10.79
CA LYS A 732 26.97 1.31 -9.66
C LYS A 732 25.88 0.84 -8.72
N ALA A 733 24.87 1.69 -8.43
CA ALA A 733 23.74 1.26 -7.61
C ALA A 733 23.00 0.07 -8.27
N ALA A 734 22.83 0.08 -9.59
CA ALA A 734 22.25 -1.04 -10.33
C ALA A 734 23.14 -2.30 -10.27
N GLU A 735 24.46 -2.17 -10.43
CA GLU A 735 25.42 -3.28 -10.26
C GLU A 735 25.34 -3.88 -8.85
N GLY A 736 25.29 -3.04 -7.81
CA GLY A 736 25.19 -3.49 -6.42
C GLY A 736 23.89 -4.22 -6.12
N MET A 737 22.75 -3.71 -6.61
CA MET A 737 21.48 -4.42 -6.44
C MET A 737 21.48 -5.77 -7.16
N LYS A 738 22.05 -5.85 -8.36
CA LYS A 738 22.18 -7.10 -9.09
C LYS A 738 23.05 -8.11 -8.33
N TRP A 739 24.19 -7.67 -7.80
CA TRP A 739 25.04 -8.51 -6.97
C TRP A 739 24.30 -9.03 -5.73
N LEU A 740 23.54 -8.18 -5.03
CA LEU A 740 22.75 -8.59 -3.87
C LEU A 740 21.75 -9.71 -4.24
N GLN A 741 21.06 -9.57 -5.38
CA GLN A 741 20.13 -10.58 -5.89
C GLN A 741 20.83 -11.91 -6.22
N GLU A 742 21.98 -11.86 -6.90
CA GLU A 742 22.77 -13.05 -7.27
C GLU A 742 23.32 -13.76 -6.03
N ALA A 743 23.89 -13.01 -5.08
CA ALA A 743 24.40 -13.55 -3.82
C ALA A 743 23.30 -14.19 -2.97
N ALA A 744 22.12 -13.55 -2.88
CA ALA A 744 20.97 -14.10 -2.20
C ALA A 744 20.44 -15.37 -2.85
N LYS A 745 20.47 -15.45 -4.19
CA LYS A 745 20.03 -16.64 -4.93
C LYS A 745 20.90 -17.84 -4.58
N VAL A 746 22.23 -17.68 -4.58
CA VAL A 746 23.19 -18.72 -4.18
C VAL A 746 23.02 -19.09 -2.70
N ALA A 747 22.95 -18.10 -1.81
CA ALA A 747 22.82 -18.35 -0.38
C ALA A 747 21.49 -19.02 0.03
N ALA A 748 20.42 -18.82 -0.75
CA ALA A 748 19.13 -19.47 -0.54
C ALA A 748 19.08 -20.92 -1.05
N GLU A 749 20.09 -21.41 -1.78
CA GLU A 749 20.13 -22.80 -2.25
C GLU A 749 20.20 -23.81 -1.11
N ASN A 750 20.71 -23.40 0.05
CA ASN A 750 20.89 -24.23 1.24
C ASN A 750 19.58 -24.51 2.01
N GLY A 751 18.43 -24.09 1.47
CA GLY A 751 17.11 -24.29 2.08
C GLY A 751 16.87 -23.49 3.36
N LYS A 752 17.82 -22.67 3.80
CA LYS A 752 17.73 -21.83 5.01
C LYS A 752 17.39 -20.37 4.66
N PRO A 753 16.61 -19.68 5.49
CA PRO A 753 16.35 -18.24 5.34
C PRO A 753 17.61 -17.38 5.42
N LEU A 754 17.62 -16.26 4.72
CA LEU A 754 18.73 -15.29 4.76
C LEU A 754 18.67 -14.49 6.07
N HIS A 755 19.82 -14.33 6.72
CA HIS A 755 19.98 -13.35 7.79
C HIS A 755 21.34 -12.68 7.71
N TRP A 756 21.44 -11.47 8.23
CA TRP A 756 22.68 -10.73 8.42
C TRP A 756 22.55 -9.82 9.63
N GLN A 757 23.68 -9.47 10.24
CA GLN A 757 23.75 -8.48 11.31
C GLN A 757 24.13 -7.12 10.74
N THR A 758 23.45 -6.07 11.21
CA THR A 758 23.80 -4.69 10.87
C THR A 758 25.03 -4.23 11.67
N PRO A 759 25.67 -3.11 11.29
CA PRO A 759 26.79 -2.55 12.04
C PRO A 759 26.52 -2.22 13.51
N LEU A 760 25.25 -2.02 13.90
CA LEU A 760 24.85 -1.82 15.30
C LEU A 760 24.48 -3.14 16.03
N GLY A 761 24.69 -4.29 15.39
CA GLY A 761 24.40 -5.61 15.97
C GLY A 761 22.97 -6.11 15.75
N PHE A 762 22.09 -5.34 15.12
CA PHE A 762 20.71 -5.78 14.86
C PHE A 762 20.68 -6.98 13.89
N LEU A 763 20.09 -8.10 14.29
CA LEU A 763 19.91 -9.25 13.41
C LEU A 763 18.69 -9.04 12.50
N VAL A 764 18.92 -8.99 11.20
CA VAL A 764 17.86 -8.97 10.18
C VAL A 764 17.63 -10.39 9.69
N GLU A 765 16.40 -10.89 9.78
CA GLU A 765 16.02 -12.20 9.22
C GLU A 765 15.00 -12.03 8.09
N GLN A 766 15.44 -12.36 6.88
CA GLN A 766 14.59 -12.41 5.70
C GLN A 766 14.03 -13.82 5.54
N ASN A 767 12.84 -14.01 6.12
CA ASN A 767 12.20 -15.32 6.22
C ASN A 767 11.09 -15.54 5.18
N TYR A 768 11.49 -15.82 3.92
CA TYR A 768 10.54 -16.14 2.85
C TYR A 768 10.58 -17.63 2.52
N TRP A 769 9.61 -18.38 3.06
CA TRP A 769 9.39 -19.78 2.72
C TRP A 769 8.49 -19.93 1.50
N LYS A 770 8.68 -21.03 0.76
CA LYS A 770 7.63 -21.51 -0.13
C LYS A 770 6.43 -21.88 0.73
N THR A 771 5.28 -21.54 0.20
CA THR A 771 4.04 -21.76 0.90
C THR A 771 3.25 -22.74 0.07
N GLU A 772 3.00 -23.91 0.64
CA GLU A 772 2.03 -24.83 0.09
C GLU A 772 0.66 -24.37 0.56
N ASP A 773 -0.11 -23.89 -0.39
CA ASP A 773 -1.48 -23.54 -0.11
C ASP A 773 -2.27 -24.86 -0.14
N LYS A 774 -2.77 -25.34 1.01
CA LYS A 774 -3.84 -26.36 1.03
C LYS A 774 -5.13 -25.74 0.52
N ARG A 775 -5.24 -25.54 -0.80
CA ARG A 775 -6.35 -24.83 -1.44
C ARG A 775 -7.55 -25.74 -1.61
N THR A 776 -8.70 -25.23 -1.18
CA THR A 776 -9.97 -25.63 -1.75
C THR A 776 -10.34 -24.55 -2.76
N GLN A 777 -10.16 -24.83 -4.06
CA GLN A 777 -10.39 -23.83 -5.10
C GLN A 777 -11.86 -23.85 -5.51
N THR A 778 -12.65 -22.97 -4.89
CA THR A 778 -13.98 -22.62 -5.39
C THR A 778 -13.82 -21.64 -6.56
N SER A 779 -14.35 -21.99 -7.73
CA SER A 779 -14.49 -21.14 -8.92
C SER A 779 -15.39 -19.93 -8.68
N PHE A 780 -16.32 -19.95 -7.71
CA PHE A 780 -17.30 -18.88 -7.53
C PHE A 780 -17.28 -18.16 -6.18
N LEU A 781 -17.37 -18.90 -5.08
CA LEU A 781 -17.40 -18.35 -3.72
C LEU A 781 -16.07 -17.67 -3.31
N GLY A 782 -14.99 -17.94 -4.04
CA GLY A 782 -13.59 -17.58 -3.75
C GLY A 782 -13.22 -16.09 -3.90
N GLY A 783 -14.20 -15.20 -3.83
CA GLY A 783 -14.04 -13.76 -4.03
C GLY A 783 -13.81 -12.92 -2.78
N GLU A 784 -14.16 -13.40 -1.60
CA GLU A 784 -13.74 -12.72 -0.37
C GLU A 784 -12.30 -13.12 -0.10
N LYS A 785 -11.44 -12.15 0.18
CA LYS A 785 -10.09 -12.42 0.68
C LYS A 785 -10.12 -12.99 2.12
N VAL A 786 -11.10 -13.82 2.46
CA VAL A 786 -10.90 -14.87 3.45
C VAL A 786 -10.41 -16.08 2.66
N ARG A 787 -9.14 -15.98 2.27
CA ARG A 787 -8.40 -17.13 1.78
C ARG A 787 -8.23 -18.01 3.01
N PHE A 788 -8.76 -19.22 3.01
CA PHE A 788 -8.17 -20.29 3.80
C PHE A 788 -6.86 -20.72 3.12
N ARG A 789 -5.95 -19.75 3.09
CA ARG A 789 -4.53 -19.99 2.93
C ARG A 789 -4.07 -20.41 4.31
N ILE A 790 -4.24 -21.69 4.62
CA ILE A 790 -3.22 -22.32 5.46
C ILE A 790 -2.02 -22.42 4.52
N GLN A 791 -1.25 -21.33 4.47
CA GLN A 791 0.09 -21.39 3.94
C GLN A 791 0.84 -22.22 4.95
N VAL A 792 0.89 -23.53 4.72
CA VAL A 792 1.85 -24.34 5.43
C VAL A 792 3.17 -23.91 4.82
N GLU A 793 3.97 -23.20 5.61
CA GLU A 793 5.37 -22.97 5.24
C GLU A 793 5.95 -24.36 5.03
N THR A 794 6.40 -24.62 3.80
CA THR A 794 7.12 -25.86 3.56
C THR A 794 8.50 -25.74 4.20
N SER A 795 9.21 -26.85 4.30
CA SER A 795 10.63 -26.82 4.67
C SER A 795 11.52 -26.20 3.59
N GLU A 796 10.97 -25.72 2.47
CA GLU A 796 11.73 -25.14 1.36
C GLU A 796 11.65 -23.61 1.32
N CYS A 797 12.80 -22.97 1.20
CA CYS A 797 12.92 -21.52 1.05
C CYS A 797 12.46 -21.05 -0.35
N ASP A 798 11.77 -19.89 -0.45
CA ASP A 798 11.37 -19.27 -1.72
C ASP A 798 12.54 -18.46 -2.31
N LYS A 799 13.38 -19.14 -3.10
CA LYS A 799 14.62 -18.58 -3.66
C LYS A 799 14.40 -17.30 -4.48
N GLU A 800 13.35 -17.25 -5.30
CA GLU A 800 13.08 -16.08 -6.17
C GLU A 800 12.59 -14.88 -5.36
N LYS A 801 11.77 -15.12 -4.33
CA LYS A 801 11.34 -14.07 -3.41
C LYS A 801 12.47 -13.60 -2.49
N GLN A 802 13.34 -14.50 -2.07
CA GLN A 802 14.55 -14.15 -1.32
C GLN A 802 15.46 -13.23 -2.16
N ALA A 803 15.75 -13.63 -3.40
CA ALA A 803 16.59 -12.87 -4.32
C ALA A 803 15.99 -11.50 -4.65
N SER A 804 14.70 -11.42 -4.98
CA SER A 804 14.07 -10.13 -5.33
C SER A 804 13.92 -9.15 -4.15
N ALA A 805 13.89 -9.64 -2.91
CA ALA A 805 13.66 -8.81 -1.72
C ALA A 805 14.94 -8.40 -0.95
N ILE A 806 16.09 -9.00 -1.24
CA ILE A 806 17.32 -8.72 -0.50
C ILE A 806 17.80 -7.28 -0.66
N ALA A 807 17.77 -6.72 -1.88
CA ALA A 807 18.22 -5.36 -2.15
C ALA A 807 17.47 -4.30 -1.31
N PRO A 808 16.12 -4.24 -1.34
CA PRO A 808 15.39 -3.32 -0.46
C PRO A 808 15.63 -3.60 1.02
N ASN A 809 15.66 -4.86 1.45
CA ASN A 809 15.78 -5.18 2.86
C ASN A 809 17.16 -4.83 3.43
N PHE A 810 18.22 -5.03 2.65
CA PHE A 810 19.58 -4.67 3.00
C PHE A 810 19.74 -3.15 3.13
N VAL A 811 19.28 -2.39 2.13
CA VAL A 811 19.28 -0.92 2.17
C VAL A 811 18.45 -0.39 3.34
N HIS A 812 17.26 -0.96 3.58
CA HIS A 812 16.42 -0.60 4.73
C HIS A 812 17.06 -0.94 6.09
N SER A 813 17.96 -1.91 6.14
CA SER A 813 18.69 -2.20 7.38
C SER A 813 19.79 -1.18 7.65
N LEU A 814 20.41 -0.66 6.59
CA LEU A 814 21.43 0.39 6.70
C LEU A 814 20.81 1.76 7.01
N ASP A 815 19.64 2.09 6.43
CA ASP A 815 18.93 3.34 6.77
C ASP A 815 18.47 3.36 8.24
N ALA A 816 17.96 2.24 8.74
CA ALA A 816 17.58 2.11 10.15
C ALA A 816 18.79 2.23 11.07
N THR A 817 19.91 1.61 10.69
CA THR A 817 21.18 1.70 11.42
C THR A 817 21.67 3.15 11.46
N HIS A 818 21.64 3.86 10.34
CA HIS A 818 22.02 5.28 10.29
C HIS A 818 21.13 6.11 11.22
N LEU A 819 19.81 5.90 11.19
CA LEU A 819 18.91 6.62 12.07
C LEU A 819 19.23 6.40 13.54
N MET A 820 19.48 5.17 13.94
CA MET A 820 19.84 4.85 15.33
C MET A 820 21.19 5.46 15.73
N MET A 821 22.17 5.47 14.83
CA MET A 821 23.45 6.13 15.07
C MET A 821 23.29 7.63 15.29
N VAL A 822 22.41 8.30 14.54
CA VAL A 822 22.11 9.73 14.72
C VAL A 822 21.49 9.99 16.08
N VAL A 823 20.53 9.17 16.49
CA VAL A 823 19.85 9.30 17.78
C VAL A 823 20.82 9.10 18.95
N ASN A 824 21.67 8.05 18.90
CA ASN A 824 22.67 7.80 19.94
C ASN A 824 23.68 8.94 20.06
N LYS A 825 24.18 9.45 18.93
CA LYS A 825 25.16 10.55 18.92
C LYS A 825 24.60 11.89 19.42
N SER A 826 23.30 12.13 19.28
CA SER A 826 22.70 13.45 19.57
C SER A 826 22.44 13.64 21.05
N GLU A 827 22.91 14.72 21.68
CA GLU A 827 22.78 14.89 23.15
C GLU A 827 21.38 15.34 23.62
N PHE A 828 20.57 15.85 22.69
CA PHE A 828 19.20 16.30 22.96
C PHE A 828 18.19 15.13 22.96
N LYS A 829 16.98 15.42 23.44
CA LYS A 829 15.92 14.42 23.69
C LYS A 829 14.75 14.49 22.71
N ASN A 830 14.59 15.60 21.99
CA ASN A 830 13.45 15.83 21.11
C ASN A 830 13.72 15.27 19.70
N PHE A 831 13.02 14.20 19.32
CA PHE A 831 13.18 13.60 18.00
C PHE A 831 11.84 13.39 17.27
N ALA A 832 11.74 13.89 16.05
CA ALA A 832 10.67 13.60 15.11
C ALA A 832 11.23 12.71 13.99
N LEU A 833 11.04 11.39 14.11
CA LEU A 833 11.69 10.39 13.25
C LEU A 833 10.72 9.70 12.31
N ILE A 834 10.96 9.81 11.01
CA ILE A 834 10.20 9.11 9.97
C ILE A 834 11.17 8.48 8.97
N HIS A 835 11.77 7.36 9.36
CA HIS A 835 12.72 6.59 8.53
C HIS A 835 13.93 7.43 8.09
N ASP A 836 13.88 8.01 6.90
CA ASP A 836 14.91 8.86 6.30
C ASP A 836 14.70 10.37 6.54
N SER A 837 13.72 10.71 7.37
CA SER A 837 13.43 12.07 7.83
C SER A 837 13.78 12.23 9.30
N PHE A 838 14.59 13.25 9.61
CA PHE A 838 15.12 13.55 10.93
C PHE A 838 14.65 14.93 11.38
N GLY A 839 13.95 15.04 12.51
CA GLY A 839 13.56 16.35 13.03
C GLY A 839 13.86 16.55 14.50
N THR A 840 14.13 17.82 14.87
CA THR A 840 14.29 18.30 16.25
C THR A 840 13.83 19.76 16.33
N LEU A 841 14.03 20.42 17.48
CA LEU A 841 13.77 21.85 17.68
C LEU A 841 14.69 22.74 16.82
N PRO A 842 14.25 23.94 16.37
CA PRO A 842 15.08 24.82 15.55
C PRO A 842 16.46 25.14 16.17
N SER A 843 16.52 25.29 17.50
CA SER A 843 17.76 25.52 18.28
C SER A 843 18.80 24.40 18.14
N GLN A 844 18.34 23.19 17.80
CA GLN A 844 19.16 21.97 17.76
C GLN A 844 19.35 21.45 16.32
N THR A 845 18.64 22.03 15.35
CA THR A 845 18.65 21.55 13.95
C THR A 845 20.04 21.55 13.35
N GLN A 846 20.85 22.59 13.60
CA GLN A 846 22.22 22.63 13.10
C GLN A 846 23.05 21.45 13.64
N LYS A 847 22.94 21.16 14.94
CA LYS A 847 23.68 20.06 15.56
C LYS A 847 23.19 18.70 15.07
N LEU A 848 21.88 18.54 14.89
CA LEU A 848 21.29 17.36 14.27
C LEU A 848 21.83 17.17 12.85
N TYR A 849 21.87 18.23 12.06
CA TYR A 849 22.34 18.22 10.68
C TYR A 849 23.81 17.77 10.57
N GLU A 850 24.68 18.27 11.46
CA GLU A 850 26.06 17.80 11.59
C GLU A 850 26.14 16.32 11.98
N ASN A 851 25.37 15.90 13.00
CA ASN A 851 25.34 14.52 13.47
C ASN A 851 24.89 13.54 12.37
N ILE A 852 23.93 13.93 11.55
CA ILE A 852 23.46 13.15 10.40
C ILE A 852 24.61 12.89 9.41
N LYS A 853 25.32 13.94 9.01
CA LYS A 853 26.44 13.83 8.05
C LYS A 853 27.60 13.02 8.61
N GLU A 854 27.99 13.28 9.86
CA GLU A 854 29.09 12.57 10.51
C GLU A 854 28.81 11.09 10.70
N THR A 855 27.59 10.72 11.14
CA THR A 855 27.22 9.31 11.32
C THR A 855 27.09 8.58 9.99
N PHE A 856 26.60 9.24 8.94
CA PHE A 856 26.56 8.67 7.59
C PHE A 856 27.97 8.42 7.06
N TYR A 857 28.87 9.40 7.22
CA TYR A 857 30.30 9.24 6.90
C TYR A 857 30.89 8.03 7.64
N LYS A 858 30.74 7.98 8.97
CA LYS A 858 31.26 6.90 9.82
C LYS A 858 30.69 5.53 9.44
N LEU A 859 29.38 5.44 9.18
CA LEU A 859 28.73 4.20 8.78
C LEU A 859 29.43 3.57 7.58
N TYR A 860 29.83 4.38 6.60
CA TYR A 860 30.43 3.88 5.37
C TYR A 860 31.97 3.85 5.35
N THR A 861 32.65 4.50 6.29
CA THR A 861 34.13 4.42 6.39
C THR A 861 34.60 3.37 7.39
N ALA A 862 33.79 3.02 8.39
CA ALA A 862 34.15 2.02 9.39
C ALA A 862 34.23 0.59 8.81
N LYS A 863 33.35 0.24 7.86
CA LYS A 863 33.28 -1.10 7.28
C LYS A 863 32.74 -1.09 5.86
N ASP A 864 33.18 -2.05 5.05
CA ASP A 864 32.56 -2.34 3.76
C ASP A 864 31.37 -3.28 3.94
N HIS A 865 30.16 -2.74 3.79
CA HIS A 865 28.94 -3.51 4.02
C HIS A 865 28.68 -4.59 2.97
N PHE A 866 29.21 -4.46 1.75
CA PHE A 866 29.06 -5.50 0.72
C PHE A 866 29.99 -6.68 1.00
N GLU A 867 31.24 -6.41 1.37
CA GLU A 867 32.16 -7.47 1.80
C GLU A 867 31.73 -8.11 3.12
N ASP A 868 31.24 -7.32 4.09
CA ASP A 868 30.70 -7.85 5.33
C ASP A 868 29.53 -8.81 5.09
N LEU A 869 28.57 -8.39 4.25
CA LEU A 869 27.45 -9.26 3.88
C LEU A 869 27.96 -10.53 3.18
N LYS A 870 28.94 -10.41 2.28
CA LYS A 870 29.54 -11.56 1.61
C LYS A 870 30.18 -12.52 2.61
N GLU A 871 30.97 -12.03 3.57
CA GLU A 871 31.58 -12.86 4.62
C GLU A 871 30.51 -13.58 5.46
N GLN A 872 29.46 -12.87 5.87
CA GLN A 872 28.34 -13.43 6.63
C GLN A 872 27.59 -14.50 5.83
N LEU A 873 27.35 -14.27 4.54
CA LEU A 873 26.70 -15.25 3.66
C LEU A 873 27.62 -16.44 3.37
N THR A 874 28.92 -16.22 3.13
CA THR A 874 29.89 -17.29 2.90
C THR A 874 29.93 -18.27 4.05
N LYS A 875 29.96 -17.80 5.31
CA LYS A 875 29.92 -18.66 6.51
C LYS A 875 28.74 -19.64 6.52
N ARG A 876 27.64 -19.32 5.82
CA ARG A 876 26.42 -20.14 5.75
C ARG A 876 26.42 -21.11 4.57
N VAL A 877 27.30 -20.89 3.60
CA VAL A 877 27.41 -21.65 2.35
C VAL A 877 28.63 -22.57 2.33
N LYS A 878 29.52 -22.48 3.34
CA LYS A 878 30.74 -23.30 3.48
C LYS A 878 30.53 -24.81 3.35
N ASP A 879 29.37 -25.33 3.76
CA ASP A 879 29.08 -26.77 3.76
C ASP A 879 28.45 -27.27 2.44
N VAL A 880 28.35 -26.42 1.41
CA VAL A 880 27.73 -26.76 0.12
C VAL A 880 28.76 -26.79 -1.00
N GLU A 881 28.95 -27.98 -1.56
CA GLU A 881 29.92 -28.25 -2.61
C GLU A 881 29.58 -27.45 -3.89
N GLY A 882 30.54 -26.64 -4.38
CA GLY A 882 30.40 -25.83 -5.61
C GLY A 882 29.72 -24.46 -5.46
N ALA A 883 29.22 -24.09 -4.27
CA ALA A 883 28.53 -22.82 -4.06
C ALA A 883 29.51 -21.66 -3.75
N HIS A 884 29.94 -20.95 -4.79
CA HIS A 884 30.79 -19.76 -4.66
C HIS A 884 29.99 -18.47 -4.85
N LEU A 885 30.05 -17.57 -3.87
CA LEU A 885 29.46 -16.25 -3.99
C LEU A 885 30.24 -15.39 -5.01
N PRO A 886 29.54 -14.58 -5.83
CA PRO A 886 30.19 -13.70 -6.79
C PRO A 886 31.09 -12.66 -6.08
N MET A 887 32.13 -12.20 -6.79
CA MET A 887 32.94 -11.07 -6.32
C MET A 887 32.05 -9.84 -6.12
N THR A 888 32.35 -9.06 -5.09
CA THR A 888 31.63 -7.82 -4.82
C THR A 888 31.85 -6.81 -5.94
N PRO A 889 30.93 -5.85 -6.12
CA PRO A 889 31.08 -4.81 -7.13
C PRO A 889 32.31 -3.95 -6.85
N ILE A 890 33.07 -3.62 -7.91
CA ILE A 890 34.19 -2.67 -7.81
C ILE A 890 33.65 -1.29 -7.45
N LYS A 891 34.16 -0.73 -6.35
CA LYS A 891 33.84 0.62 -5.88
C LYS A 891 34.25 1.68 -6.91
N GLY A 892 33.47 2.76 -6.97
CA GLY A 892 33.83 3.96 -7.73
C GLY A 892 34.83 4.85 -6.99
N ASN A 893 34.85 6.13 -7.35
CA ASN A 893 35.83 7.12 -6.92
C ASN A 893 35.23 8.29 -6.12
N LEU A 894 34.02 8.15 -5.56
CA LEU A 894 33.46 9.14 -4.64
C LEU A 894 34.29 9.17 -3.34
N ASP A 895 34.84 10.34 -3.01
CA ASP A 895 35.45 10.56 -1.69
C ASP A 895 34.35 10.68 -0.63
N PRO A 896 34.30 9.80 0.38
CA PRO A 896 33.28 9.85 1.42
C PRO A 896 33.31 11.14 2.23
N GLN A 897 34.44 11.82 2.33
CA GLN A 897 34.55 13.08 3.09
C GLN A 897 33.71 14.21 2.48
N GLU A 898 33.41 14.14 1.17
CA GLU A 898 32.63 15.17 0.49
C GLU A 898 31.24 15.39 1.10
N ILE A 899 30.65 14.36 1.73
CA ILE A 899 29.34 14.48 2.38
C ILE A 899 29.34 15.48 3.53
N LEU A 900 30.46 15.63 4.24
CA LEU A 900 30.56 16.54 5.38
C LEU A 900 30.37 18.00 4.95
N ASN A 901 30.77 18.31 3.72
CA ASN A 901 30.65 19.62 3.09
C ASN A 901 29.42 19.73 2.17
N SER A 902 28.64 18.65 2.00
CA SER A 902 27.44 18.69 1.17
C SER A 902 26.28 19.37 1.90
N PRO A 903 25.72 20.47 1.37
CA PRO A 903 24.63 21.20 2.02
C PRO A 903 23.25 20.54 1.89
N TYR A 904 23.03 19.67 0.88
CA TYR A 904 21.69 19.20 0.51
C TYR A 904 21.51 17.69 0.60
N CYS A 905 22.45 16.99 1.24
CA CYS A 905 22.31 15.54 1.47
C CYS A 905 21.04 15.24 2.29
N PHE A 906 20.77 16.08 3.29
CA PHE A 906 19.57 16.09 4.10
C PHE A 906 19.10 17.54 4.24
N GLY A 907 17.82 17.85 4.00
CA GLY A 907 17.25 19.20 4.19
C GLY A 907 16.77 19.96 2.95
#